data_AF-A0A432ICS1-F1
#
_entry.id   AF-A0A432ICS1-F1
#
_cell.length_a   1.000
_cell.length_b   1.000
_cell.length_c   1.000
_cell.angle_alpha   90.00
_cell.angle_beta   90.00
_cell.angle_gamma   90.00
#
_symmetry.space_group_name_H-M   'P 1'
#
loop_
_entity.id
_entity.type
_entity.pdbx_description
1 polymer ?
#
loop_
_entity_poly.entity_id
_entity_poly.type
_entity_poly.pdbx_seq_one_letter_code
_entity_poly.pdbx_strand_id
1 'polypeptide(L)'
;MSSWCSWFSVNPLQRISSLVLLTAMLLICGASTAADAPFRRGDPNDDGNVDISDPIMILNYLFGAGGSISCFDSADINDDGALDVADPINLLTYIFGGGTLPPDPGPFDCGLDPTPDGLGCFDSSCDGAGDPQRTVAGHLLNRLVYGAGPEDVDRVINLGISTVVDALLQPQTGDEIGNTLLLALENVFTGSIPVNDEQFVLRPNGSFHYFLGFEEPPFDWTQPGFDDSGWQVGTGGFGRGDNDDVTQIEEFVTTDLASIYIRTHFVIGDPLGLPDMYLKMLYDDAFVAYINGVEVVRSTFDNGSPHLVGNPPPFNQYSAGNHEAGIPEYYLIPDSLLQPGINTLAIQGHDAPNNGDFTLDPTIVTQVSTGSPDRDVIFSDGNLQRFMFIRGIYSGRQLQTVLGEFWENHFTTDEQKLRDLLRNVRNRYNRRILGSNVASRMHSASLEFEEYDFFRDNALGYFGDLLLYSSTSVPMLVYLDSILNFAAEPNENYAREILELHTLGVDNGYTQTDIEEVARALTGWTVTRIPNGMIVPFPDYVTTPVTTSNHSWVTTELIAIGDDWQYFKGTEEPTPGPSGEATTAWTELGFDDSTWLTGPTGIGMGDNDDATVLTDMQNNYISFYARKTFTINDPATPDRLELEVDYDDGVVLYLNGTEVARSQTMADAPAPPPFTASSGGHEANGRPMLVDLDHFRHLMVAGTNVLAAQVHNVVITSNDTSFLPRITSNVPTSRHIDLNNRQGQWNFRFNPDQHDSGAKSIFAGTPYQLDIPSGRIGADGVLDGIELIDALAAHPGTAQFVCIKLIQKFVSDEISLATVADGSAPLELQGLLADMINAWYSTPQPGHIQTVLEVLFDPIGLGGPFWNTDNMKMKVKTPVEFINSTLRSLGALASSDDLANWMKDMGMDLFQRAEPDGYSEVGSDWIGTTTLLERVNFARRFASNVDNDYQWNISSFIDISQNLGAVEVIDIFDEVLFQNTLTEAEKCIVIDYLETDLDGLPWPLDPTASDYLNRIRDMVGFMFSLPRWQFQ
;
A
#
# COMPACT_ATOMS: atom_id res chain seq x y z
N MET A 1 -8.73 -51.67 9.87
CA MET A 1 -8.35 -50.33 10.37
C MET A 1 -9.10 -49.90 11.63
N SER A 2 -10.43 -49.87 11.70
CA SER A 2 -11.17 -49.38 12.90
C SER A 2 -10.91 -50.16 14.21
N SER A 3 -10.68 -51.48 14.14
CA SER A 3 -10.27 -52.28 15.31
C SER A 3 -8.80 -52.05 15.73
N TRP A 4 -7.99 -51.44 14.87
CA TRP A 4 -6.54 -51.23 15.05
C TRP A 4 -6.18 -49.86 15.64
N CYS A 5 -6.85 -48.77 15.24
CA CYS A 5 -6.60 -47.44 15.84
C CYS A 5 -6.88 -47.42 17.36
N SER A 6 -7.71 -48.35 17.87
CA SER A 6 -7.97 -48.55 19.31
C SER A 6 -6.73 -48.93 20.16
N TRP A 7 -5.61 -49.31 19.53
CA TRP A 7 -4.35 -49.65 20.23
C TRP A 7 -3.49 -48.41 20.55
N PHE A 8 -3.64 -47.33 19.78
CA PHE A 8 -2.89 -46.09 19.95
C PHE A 8 -3.58 -45.06 20.86
N SER A 9 -4.90 -45.18 21.08
CA SER A 9 -5.70 -44.23 21.88
C SER A 9 -5.70 -44.45 23.40
N VAL A 10 -4.86 -45.35 23.95
CA VAL A 10 -4.90 -45.71 25.39
C VAL A 10 -3.62 -45.35 26.14
N ASN A 11 -3.81 -44.56 27.21
CA ASN A 11 -2.80 -44.09 28.18
C ASN A 11 -1.83 -45.22 28.62
N PRO A 12 -0.49 -45.01 28.65
CA PRO A 12 0.51 -46.06 28.94
C PRO A 12 0.31 -46.81 30.27
N LEU A 13 -0.39 -46.22 31.24
CA LEU A 13 -0.71 -46.85 32.53
C LEU A 13 -1.83 -47.91 32.46
N GLN A 14 -2.62 -47.99 31.38
CA GLN A 14 -3.64 -49.03 31.19
C GLN A 14 -3.13 -50.29 30.46
N ARG A 15 -1.91 -50.26 29.89
CA ARG A 15 -1.32 -51.39 29.13
C ARG A 15 -1.08 -52.66 29.98
N ILE A 16 -1.05 -52.57 31.31
CA ILE A 16 -0.79 -53.71 32.21
C ILE A 16 -2.05 -54.55 32.48
N SER A 17 -3.25 -53.99 32.29
CA SER A 17 -4.52 -54.64 32.63
C SER A 17 -5.05 -55.56 31.50
N SER A 18 -4.63 -55.32 30.26
CA SER A 18 -5.18 -55.96 29.06
C SER A 18 -4.51 -57.27 28.65
N LEU A 19 -3.40 -57.66 29.31
CA LEU A 19 -2.69 -58.92 29.01
C LEU A 19 -3.50 -60.18 29.37
N VAL A 20 -4.53 -60.05 30.22
CA VAL A 20 -5.33 -61.21 30.72
C VAL A 20 -6.57 -61.46 29.86
N LEU A 21 -7.03 -60.48 29.07
CA LEU A 21 -8.21 -60.63 28.19
C LEU A 21 -7.87 -61.07 26.76
N LEU A 22 -6.62 -60.88 26.31
CA LEU A 22 -6.19 -61.23 24.94
C LEU A 22 -6.20 -62.74 24.64
N THR A 23 -6.10 -63.60 25.66
CA THR A 23 -6.07 -65.06 25.47
C THR A 23 -7.45 -65.68 25.21
N ALA A 24 -8.55 -64.94 25.41
CA ALA A 24 -9.91 -65.46 25.23
C ALA A 24 -10.59 -65.04 23.90
N MET A 25 -10.09 -64.00 23.21
CA MET A 25 -10.69 -63.50 21.96
C MET A 25 -10.02 -64.00 20.67
N LEU A 26 -8.86 -64.67 20.78
CA LEU A 26 -8.09 -65.21 19.65
C LEU A 26 -8.72 -66.44 18.95
N LEU A 27 -9.99 -66.76 19.21
CA LEU A 27 -10.64 -67.97 18.71
C LEU A 27 -11.89 -67.74 17.83
N ILE A 28 -12.32 -66.50 17.55
CA ILE A 28 -13.56 -66.27 16.78
C ILE A 28 -13.47 -65.19 15.67
N CYS A 29 -12.32 -64.54 15.41
CA CYS A 29 -12.20 -63.60 14.28
C CYS A 29 -11.33 -64.18 13.17
N GLY A 30 -11.86 -64.20 11.94
CA GLY A 30 -11.05 -64.42 10.74
C GLY A 30 -9.96 -63.35 10.65
N ALA A 31 -8.77 -63.76 10.24
CA ALA A 31 -7.62 -62.88 10.06
C ALA A 31 -8.02 -61.69 9.17
N SER A 32 -8.11 -60.51 9.78
CA SER A 32 -7.97 -59.24 9.07
C SER A 32 -6.48 -59.06 8.85
N THR A 33 -6.05 -59.06 7.59
CA THR A 33 -4.72 -58.61 7.17
C THR A 33 -4.47 -57.22 7.75
N ALA A 34 -3.30 -57.01 8.36
CA ALA A 34 -2.85 -55.66 8.68
C ALA A 34 -2.74 -54.87 7.37
N ALA A 35 -2.99 -53.56 7.40
CA ALA A 35 -2.63 -52.70 6.27
C ALA A 35 -1.10 -52.60 6.25
N ASP A 36 -0.49 -52.82 5.09
CA ASP A 36 0.96 -52.77 4.91
C ASP A 36 1.44 -51.34 4.75
N ALA A 37 2.49 -50.98 5.47
CA ALA A 37 3.26 -49.76 5.19
C ALA A 37 4.02 -49.96 3.86
N PRO A 38 4.10 -48.93 2.99
CA PRO A 38 4.99 -48.96 1.83
C PRO A 38 6.42 -49.27 2.28
N PHE A 39 7.25 -49.89 1.45
CA PHE A 39 8.63 -50.21 1.83
C PHE A 39 9.57 -50.19 0.62
N ARG A 40 10.88 -50.23 0.89
CA ARG A 40 11.92 -50.49 -0.12
C ARG A 40 12.36 -51.94 -0.02
N ARG A 41 12.16 -52.72 -1.08
CA ARG A 41 12.56 -54.13 -1.10
C ARG A 41 14.09 -54.23 -1.18
N GLY A 42 14.71 -54.72 -0.11
CA GLY A 42 16.17 -54.66 0.05
C GLY A 42 16.65 -53.90 1.27
N ASP A 43 15.77 -53.17 1.97
CA ASP A 43 16.09 -52.34 3.13
C ASP A 43 15.39 -52.83 4.43
N PRO A 44 15.83 -53.97 5.00
CA PRO A 44 15.32 -54.55 6.25
C PRO A 44 15.86 -53.88 7.52
N ASN A 45 16.87 -53.01 7.42
CA ASN A 45 17.37 -52.23 8.55
C ASN A 45 16.71 -50.84 8.63
N ASP A 46 16.01 -50.45 7.55
CA ASP A 46 15.20 -49.25 7.41
C ASP A 46 15.98 -47.94 7.52
N ASP A 47 17.22 -47.94 7.01
CA ASP A 47 18.10 -46.76 7.00
C ASP A 47 18.02 -45.93 5.70
N GLY A 48 17.16 -46.35 4.77
CA GLY A 48 16.89 -45.70 3.50
C GLY A 48 17.87 -46.08 2.39
N ASN A 49 18.89 -46.91 2.65
CA ASN A 49 19.87 -47.35 1.65
C ASN A 49 19.87 -48.87 1.54
N VAL A 50 19.94 -49.37 0.31
CA VAL A 50 20.16 -50.81 0.06
C VAL A 50 21.65 -51.07 -0.14
N ASP A 51 22.33 -51.47 0.94
CA ASP A 51 23.76 -51.73 0.98
C ASP A 51 24.15 -53.03 1.72
N ILE A 52 25.44 -53.21 2.04
CA ILE A 52 25.94 -54.45 2.65
C ILE A 52 25.41 -54.68 4.07
N SER A 53 24.92 -53.65 4.75
CA SER A 53 24.32 -53.75 6.09
C SER A 53 23.01 -54.54 6.07
N ASP A 54 22.29 -54.55 4.94
CA ASP A 54 20.98 -55.17 4.79
C ASP A 54 20.99 -56.70 4.74
N PRO A 55 21.80 -57.35 3.89
CA PRO A 55 21.98 -58.79 3.98
C PRO A 55 22.50 -59.24 5.35
N ILE A 56 23.31 -58.41 6.02
CA ILE A 56 23.81 -58.70 7.37
C ILE A 56 22.65 -58.68 8.37
N MET A 57 21.71 -57.75 8.24
CA MET A 57 20.51 -57.67 9.06
C MET A 57 19.61 -58.91 8.90
N ILE A 58 19.35 -59.33 7.66
CA ILE A 58 18.58 -60.55 7.37
C ILE A 58 19.28 -61.79 7.95
N LEU A 59 20.60 -61.92 7.75
CA LEU A 59 21.38 -63.04 8.30
C LEU A 59 21.38 -63.05 9.84
N ASN A 60 21.47 -61.89 10.48
CA ASN A 60 21.43 -61.78 11.94
C ASN A 60 20.07 -62.21 12.51
N TYR A 61 18.98 -61.87 11.80
CA TYR A 61 17.63 -62.33 12.13
C TYR A 61 17.51 -63.84 11.98
N LEU A 62 17.88 -64.40 10.82
CA LEU A 62 17.76 -65.83 10.51
C LEU A 62 18.59 -66.74 11.45
N PHE A 63 19.77 -66.27 11.88
CA PHE A 63 20.67 -67.05 12.73
C PHE A 63 20.63 -66.68 14.23
N GLY A 64 19.69 -65.82 14.64
CA GLY A 64 19.45 -65.49 16.05
C GLY A 64 20.58 -64.72 16.74
N ALA A 65 21.35 -63.94 15.97
CA ALA A 65 22.49 -63.16 16.45
C ALA A 65 22.11 -61.77 17.01
N GLY A 66 20.83 -61.40 16.93
CA GLY A 66 20.29 -60.14 17.44
C GLY A 66 20.17 -59.08 16.35
N GLY A 67 18.97 -58.95 15.79
CA GLY A 67 18.54 -57.91 14.86
C GLY A 67 17.01 -58.02 14.69
N SER A 68 16.28 -56.93 14.81
CA SER A 68 14.82 -56.87 14.60
C SER A 68 14.55 -56.27 13.23
N ILE A 69 14.03 -57.06 12.31
CA ILE A 69 13.55 -56.58 11.01
C ILE A 69 12.29 -55.74 11.27
N SER A 70 12.30 -54.49 10.81
CA SER A 70 11.17 -53.54 10.90
C SER A 70 10.02 -53.90 9.96
N CYS A 71 10.38 -54.30 8.74
CA CYS A 71 9.47 -54.61 7.64
C CYS A 71 9.86 -55.97 7.05
N PHE A 72 8.97 -56.97 7.15
CA PHE A 72 9.31 -58.32 6.72
C PHE A 72 9.32 -58.46 5.20
N ASP A 73 8.53 -57.65 4.49
CA ASP A 73 8.50 -57.65 3.02
C ASP A 73 9.73 -56.98 2.42
N SER A 74 10.36 -56.03 3.14
CA SER A 74 11.65 -55.48 2.71
C SER A 74 12.79 -56.49 2.83
N ALA A 75 12.62 -57.50 3.69
CA ALA A 75 13.56 -58.58 3.89
C ALA A 75 13.33 -59.79 2.96
N ASP A 76 12.14 -59.93 2.36
CA ASP A 76 11.84 -60.92 1.32
C ASP A 76 12.24 -60.36 -0.05
N ILE A 77 13.46 -60.68 -0.46
CA ILE A 77 14.14 -60.05 -1.60
C ILE A 77 13.69 -60.66 -2.92
N ASN A 78 13.29 -61.93 -2.90
CA ASN A 78 12.81 -62.63 -4.08
C ASN A 78 11.29 -62.83 -4.12
N ASP A 79 10.57 -62.20 -3.20
CA ASP A 79 9.11 -62.03 -3.24
C ASP A 79 8.38 -63.37 -3.35
N ASP A 80 8.81 -64.35 -2.55
CA ASP A 80 8.25 -65.71 -2.55
C ASP A 80 7.40 -66.05 -1.32
N GLY A 81 7.22 -65.07 -0.43
CA GLY A 81 6.45 -65.13 0.80
C GLY A 81 7.13 -65.91 1.91
N ALA A 82 8.45 -66.08 1.83
CA ALA A 82 9.22 -66.81 2.82
C ALA A 82 10.60 -66.18 3.07
N LEU A 83 10.74 -65.52 4.23
CA LEU A 83 12.04 -65.02 4.68
C LEU A 83 13.01 -66.16 5.05
N ASP A 84 13.97 -66.46 4.18
CA ASP A 84 14.99 -67.50 4.35
C ASP A 84 16.39 -67.11 3.84
N VAL A 85 17.31 -68.08 3.74
CA VAL A 85 18.70 -67.81 3.34
C VAL A 85 18.85 -67.42 1.86
N ALA A 86 17.83 -67.61 1.04
CA ALA A 86 17.79 -67.16 -0.34
C ALA A 86 17.79 -65.62 -0.43
N ASP A 87 17.09 -64.94 0.48
CA ASP A 87 16.94 -63.48 0.49
C ASP A 87 18.27 -62.71 0.59
N PRO A 88 19.12 -62.93 1.62
CA PRO A 88 20.40 -62.24 1.69
C PRO A 88 21.34 -62.67 0.55
N ILE A 89 21.18 -63.85 -0.04
CA ILE A 89 21.96 -64.27 -1.22
C ILE A 89 21.52 -63.49 -2.46
N ASN A 90 20.21 -63.33 -2.68
CA ASN A 90 19.65 -62.53 -3.76
C ASN A 90 20.08 -61.06 -3.63
N LEU A 91 20.01 -60.51 -2.41
CA LEU A 91 20.42 -59.13 -2.14
C LEU A 91 21.92 -58.91 -2.35
N LEU A 92 22.78 -59.80 -1.84
CA LEU A 92 24.23 -59.72 -2.08
C LEU A 92 24.58 -59.88 -3.57
N THR A 93 23.83 -60.72 -4.30
CA THR A 93 24.04 -60.90 -5.75
C THR A 93 23.63 -59.67 -6.53
N TYR A 94 22.57 -58.97 -6.11
CA TYR A 94 22.19 -57.67 -6.63
C TYR A 94 23.28 -56.62 -6.34
N ILE A 95 23.65 -56.42 -5.07
CA ILE A 95 24.62 -55.40 -4.62
C ILE A 95 26.00 -55.55 -5.28
N PHE A 96 26.53 -56.77 -5.40
CA PHE A 96 27.91 -57.01 -5.89
C PHE A 96 28.01 -57.56 -7.31
N GLY A 97 26.97 -58.22 -7.81
CA GLY A 97 27.02 -59.06 -9.01
C GLY A 97 26.30 -58.50 -10.23
N GLY A 98 25.55 -57.39 -10.09
CA GLY A 98 24.65 -56.91 -11.15
C GLY A 98 23.53 -57.91 -11.45
N GLY A 99 23.03 -58.59 -10.40
CA GLY A 99 21.89 -59.50 -10.49
C GLY A 99 20.60 -58.83 -10.97
N THR A 100 19.54 -59.61 -11.13
CA THR A 100 18.20 -59.08 -11.44
C THR A 100 17.76 -58.11 -10.35
N LEU A 101 17.18 -56.98 -10.73
CA LEU A 101 16.56 -56.03 -9.81
C LEU A 101 15.54 -56.77 -8.93
N PRO A 102 15.51 -56.54 -7.60
CA PRO A 102 14.43 -57.03 -6.76
C PRO A 102 13.05 -56.66 -7.35
N PRO A 103 12.03 -57.53 -7.22
CA PRO A 103 10.67 -57.22 -7.64
C PRO A 103 10.13 -55.94 -6.98
N ASP A 104 9.15 -55.31 -7.61
CA ASP A 104 8.49 -54.10 -7.09
C ASP A 104 8.05 -54.31 -5.61
N PRO A 105 8.16 -53.31 -4.73
CA PRO A 105 8.55 -51.91 -4.99
C PRO A 105 10.05 -51.70 -5.30
N GLY A 106 10.85 -52.75 -5.21
CA GLY A 106 12.26 -52.70 -5.57
C GLY A 106 13.13 -51.93 -4.56
N PRO A 107 14.43 -51.80 -4.82
CA PRO A 107 15.39 -51.26 -3.85
C PRO A 107 15.50 -49.73 -3.85
N PHE A 108 14.78 -49.04 -4.73
CA PHE A 108 14.89 -47.58 -4.92
C PHE A 108 13.60 -46.83 -4.64
N ASP A 109 12.46 -47.45 -4.94
CA ASP A 109 11.16 -46.84 -4.80
C ASP A 109 10.47 -47.38 -3.54
N CYS A 110 9.72 -46.51 -2.87
CA CYS A 110 8.80 -46.93 -1.82
C CYS A 110 7.50 -47.38 -2.48
N GLY A 111 6.95 -48.52 -2.07
CA GLY A 111 5.65 -48.96 -2.53
C GLY A 111 5.09 -50.12 -1.71
N LEU A 112 3.83 -50.45 -1.96
CA LEU A 112 3.17 -51.59 -1.33
C LEU A 112 3.62 -52.89 -2.00
N ASP A 113 3.51 -54.01 -1.27
CA ASP A 113 3.74 -55.33 -1.84
C ASP A 113 2.68 -55.63 -2.94
N PRO A 114 3.08 -55.78 -4.22
CA PRO A 114 2.16 -56.14 -5.29
C PRO A 114 1.66 -57.58 -5.21
N THR A 115 2.29 -58.45 -4.38
CA THR A 115 1.94 -59.86 -4.22
C THR A 115 1.48 -60.18 -2.80
N PRO A 116 0.17 -60.15 -2.52
CA PRO A 116 -0.34 -60.39 -1.17
C PRO A 116 0.06 -61.76 -0.62
N ASP A 117 0.80 -61.77 0.49
CA ASP A 117 1.19 -63.00 1.18
C ASP A 117 0.99 -62.94 2.71
N GLY A 118 1.76 -63.72 3.48
CA GLY A 118 1.65 -63.82 4.94
C GLY A 118 2.68 -63.00 5.71
N LEU A 119 3.61 -62.36 5.01
CA LEU A 119 4.52 -61.35 5.51
C LEU A 119 3.81 -59.98 5.50
N GLY A 120 4.51 -58.94 5.94
CA GLY A 120 3.90 -57.66 6.21
C GLY A 120 4.90 -56.65 6.77
N CYS A 121 4.63 -55.38 6.49
CA CYS A 121 5.39 -54.22 6.91
C CYS A 121 4.54 -53.33 7.81
N PHE A 122 4.95 -53.27 9.07
CA PHE A 122 4.21 -52.56 10.12
C PHE A 122 4.60 -51.08 10.25
N ASP A 123 5.86 -50.78 9.97
CA ASP A 123 6.48 -49.46 10.05
C ASP A 123 7.73 -49.50 9.17
N SER A 124 7.93 -48.46 8.38
CA SER A 124 9.10 -48.30 7.53
C SER A 124 9.39 -46.81 7.31
N SER A 125 10.61 -46.50 6.94
CA SER A 125 11.06 -45.20 6.40
C SER A 125 10.28 -44.75 5.17
N CYS A 126 9.52 -45.66 4.56
CA CYS A 126 8.65 -45.40 3.43
C CYS A 126 7.18 -45.09 3.83
N ASP A 127 6.79 -45.26 5.09
CA ASP A 127 5.48 -44.82 5.57
C ASP A 127 5.35 -43.29 5.48
N GLY A 128 4.31 -42.81 4.80
CA GLY A 128 4.12 -41.38 4.48
C GLY A 128 5.07 -40.82 3.41
N ALA A 129 5.78 -41.65 2.63
CA ALA A 129 6.62 -41.19 1.51
C ALA A 129 5.80 -40.60 0.33
N GLY A 130 4.55 -41.03 0.18
CA GLY A 130 3.64 -40.62 -0.89
C GLY A 130 4.03 -41.13 -2.28
N ASP A 131 3.29 -40.70 -3.31
CA ASP A 131 3.66 -40.95 -4.70
C ASP A 131 4.85 -40.02 -5.07
N PRO A 132 6.02 -40.56 -5.46
CA PRO A 132 7.20 -39.74 -5.73
C PRO A 132 6.97 -38.61 -6.73
N GLN A 133 6.17 -38.83 -7.78
CA GLN A 133 5.88 -37.80 -8.79
C GLN A 133 4.96 -36.72 -8.22
N ARG A 134 3.97 -37.10 -7.42
CA ARG A 134 3.08 -36.15 -6.72
C ARG A 134 3.80 -35.37 -5.64
N THR A 135 4.67 -36.02 -4.86
CA THR A 135 5.46 -35.37 -3.81
C THR A 135 6.41 -34.32 -4.40
N VAL A 136 7.10 -34.63 -5.52
CA VAL A 136 7.96 -33.67 -6.21
C VAL A 136 7.16 -32.50 -6.82
N ALA A 137 6.01 -32.80 -7.43
CA ALA A 137 5.11 -31.76 -7.95
C ALA A 137 4.52 -30.88 -6.83
N GLY A 138 4.13 -31.47 -5.69
CA GLY A 138 3.66 -30.77 -4.51
C GLY A 138 4.73 -29.86 -3.91
N HIS A 139 5.96 -30.35 -3.77
CA HIS A 139 7.12 -29.56 -3.30
C HIS A 139 7.37 -28.35 -4.20
N LEU A 140 7.42 -28.55 -5.52
CA LEU A 140 7.53 -27.46 -6.49
C LEU A 140 6.44 -26.40 -6.26
N LEU A 141 5.19 -26.84 -6.12
CA LEU A 141 4.05 -25.94 -5.97
C LEU A 141 4.04 -25.23 -4.62
N ASN A 142 4.47 -25.86 -3.53
CA ASN A 142 4.54 -25.21 -2.22
C ASN A 142 5.68 -24.18 -2.13
N ARG A 143 6.73 -24.31 -2.94
CA ARG A 143 7.90 -23.41 -2.91
C ARG A 143 7.85 -22.29 -3.93
N LEU A 144 7.41 -22.55 -5.17
CA LEU A 144 7.42 -21.55 -6.25
C LEU A 144 6.06 -20.89 -6.47
N VAL A 145 5.00 -21.46 -5.91
CA VAL A 145 3.67 -20.86 -5.90
C VAL A 145 3.13 -20.89 -4.46
N TYR A 146 1.97 -20.30 -4.20
CA TYR A 146 1.36 -20.40 -2.87
C TYR A 146 0.68 -21.77 -2.65
N GLY A 147 1.33 -22.88 -2.99
CA GLY A 147 0.77 -24.23 -2.88
C GLY A 147 -0.17 -24.64 -4.02
N ALA A 148 -0.44 -25.94 -4.07
CA ALA A 148 -1.23 -26.56 -5.13
C ALA A 148 -2.73 -26.24 -5.01
N GLY A 149 -3.36 -25.88 -6.13
CA GLY A 149 -4.81 -25.99 -6.28
C GLY A 149 -5.27 -27.41 -6.63
N PRO A 150 -6.58 -27.69 -6.68
CA PRO A 150 -7.14 -29.05 -6.82
C PRO A 150 -6.64 -29.86 -8.03
N GLU A 151 -6.29 -29.19 -9.14
CA GLU A 151 -5.84 -29.86 -10.38
C GLU A 151 -4.35 -29.60 -10.68
N ASP A 152 -3.66 -28.80 -9.87
CA ASP A 152 -2.32 -28.30 -10.20
C ASP A 152 -1.28 -29.43 -10.18
N VAL A 153 -1.34 -30.35 -9.21
CA VAL A 153 -0.41 -31.48 -9.09
C VAL A 153 -0.46 -32.35 -10.35
N ASP A 154 -1.66 -32.77 -10.76
CA ASP A 154 -1.85 -33.57 -11.97
C ASP A 154 -1.43 -32.81 -13.22
N ARG A 155 -1.70 -31.49 -13.29
CA ARG A 155 -1.23 -30.64 -14.40
C ARG A 155 0.29 -30.63 -14.48
N VAL A 156 0.98 -30.48 -13.36
CA VAL A 156 2.44 -30.48 -13.29
C VAL A 156 3.01 -31.83 -13.73
N ILE A 157 2.45 -32.94 -13.27
CA ILE A 157 2.87 -34.29 -13.68
C ILE A 157 2.70 -34.48 -15.19
N ASN A 158 1.56 -34.04 -15.75
CA ASN A 158 1.26 -34.20 -17.16
C ASN A 158 2.14 -33.31 -18.08
N LEU A 159 2.50 -32.10 -17.64
CA LEU A 159 3.37 -31.19 -18.39
C LEU A 159 4.86 -31.52 -18.22
N GLY A 160 5.24 -32.03 -17.04
CA GLY A 160 6.61 -32.26 -16.62
C GLY A 160 7.19 -31.08 -15.82
N ILE A 161 7.92 -31.40 -14.74
CA ILE A 161 8.51 -30.45 -13.79
C ILE A 161 9.35 -29.37 -14.50
N SER A 162 10.30 -29.79 -15.34
CA SER A 162 11.20 -28.90 -16.07
C SER A 162 10.43 -27.84 -16.90
N THR A 163 9.40 -28.27 -17.63
CA THR A 163 8.58 -27.37 -18.45
C THR A 163 7.78 -26.37 -17.62
N VAL A 164 7.32 -26.77 -16.43
CA VAL A 164 6.60 -25.89 -15.51
C VAL A 164 7.54 -24.86 -14.89
N VAL A 165 8.72 -25.28 -14.42
CA VAL A 165 9.72 -24.35 -13.86
C VAL A 165 10.17 -23.34 -14.91
N ASP A 166 10.46 -23.81 -16.13
CA ASP A 166 10.83 -22.94 -17.25
C ASP A 166 9.73 -21.92 -17.56
N ALA A 167 8.45 -22.31 -17.49
CA ALA A 167 7.34 -21.38 -17.64
C ALA A 167 7.30 -20.35 -16.50
N LEU A 168 7.38 -20.78 -15.23
CA LEU A 168 7.34 -19.87 -14.08
C LEU A 168 8.47 -18.81 -14.10
N LEU A 169 9.66 -19.18 -14.61
CA LEU A 169 10.80 -18.29 -14.80
C LEU A 169 10.64 -17.32 -15.99
N GLN A 170 9.55 -17.40 -16.76
CA GLN A 170 9.25 -16.50 -17.86
C GLN A 170 8.15 -15.52 -17.45
N PRO A 171 8.47 -14.25 -17.17
CA PRO A 171 7.52 -13.28 -16.60
C PRO A 171 6.33 -12.94 -17.50
N GLN A 172 6.43 -13.26 -18.80
CA GLN A 172 5.39 -13.06 -19.81
C GLN A 172 4.41 -14.25 -19.92
N THR A 173 4.67 -15.35 -19.20
CA THR A 173 3.80 -16.52 -19.20
C THR A 173 2.85 -16.46 -18.00
N GLY A 174 1.59 -16.86 -18.20
CA GLY A 174 0.49 -16.58 -17.27
C GLY A 174 -0.45 -15.54 -17.88
N ASP A 175 -1.52 -16.00 -18.50
CA ASP A 175 -2.50 -15.12 -19.17
C ASP A 175 -3.33 -14.35 -18.13
N GLU A 176 -2.83 -13.20 -17.69
CA GLU A 176 -3.58 -12.30 -16.79
C GLU A 176 -4.70 -11.56 -17.53
N ILE A 177 -4.46 -11.19 -18.78
CA ILE A 177 -5.43 -10.46 -19.62
C ILE A 177 -6.69 -11.31 -19.86
N GLY A 178 -6.54 -12.62 -20.00
CA GLY A 178 -7.64 -13.59 -20.11
C GLY A 178 -8.30 -13.96 -18.78
N ASN A 179 -7.74 -13.56 -17.63
CA ASN A 179 -8.25 -13.91 -16.32
C ASN A 179 -9.31 -12.91 -15.83
N THR A 180 -10.53 -13.06 -16.34
CA THR A 180 -11.64 -12.15 -16.01
C THR A 180 -12.02 -12.16 -14.54
N LEU A 181 -11.75 -13.24 -13.79
CA LEU A 181 -12.03 -13.31 -12.36
C LEU A 181 -11.05 -12.45 -11.57
N LEU A 182 -9.75 -12.57 -11.85
CA LEU A 182 -8.72 -11.73 -11.23
C LEU A 182 -9.02 -10.26 -11.47
N LEU A 183 -9.24 -9.87 -12.74
CA LEU A 183 -9.56 -8.49 -13.10
C LEU A 183 -10.84 -7.99 -12.39
N ALA A 184 -11.87 -8.83 -12.31
CA ALA A 184 -13.09 -8.46 -11.61
C ALA A 184 -12.86 -8.23 -10.12
N LEU A 185 -12.02 -9.04 -9.46
CA LEU A 185 -11.69 -8.92 -8.04
C LEU A 185 -10.80 -7.70 -7.75
N GLU A 186 -9.79 -7.44 -8.58
CA GLU A 186 -8.95 -6.24 -8.44
C GLU A 186 -9.78 -4.96 -8.60
N ASN A 187 -10.71 -4.93 -9.57
CA ASN A 187 -11.63 -3.81 -9.81
C ASN A 187 -12.63 -3.55 -8.66
N VAL A 188 -12.80 -4.47 -7.70
CA VAL A 188 -13.63 -4.19 -6.50
C VAL A 188 -12.92 -3.18 -5.59
N PHE A 189 -11.59 -3.14 -5.64
CA PHE A 189 -10.76 -2.41 -4.67
C PHE A 189 -9.97 -1.26 -5.30
N THR A 190 -9.98 -1.18 -6.63
CA THR A 190 -9.48 -0.04 -7.39
C THR A 190 -10.63 0.86 -7.87
N GLY A 191 -10.38 2.16 -7.87
CA GLY A 191 -11.20 3.16 -8.57
C GLY A 191 -10.36 3.87 -9.61
N SER A 192 -10.98 4.53 -10.57
CA SER A 192 -10.25 5.29 -11.58
C SER A 192 -10.46 6.80 -11.40
N ILE A 193 -9.38 7.57 -11.38
CA ILE A 193 -9.41 9.04 -11.37
C ILE A 193 -9.07 9.54 -12.78
N PRO A 194 -9.87 10.47 -13.34
CA PRO A 194 -9.49 11.14 -14.59
C PRO A 194 -8.11 11.79 -14.46
N VAL A 195 -7.29 11.69 -15.52
CA VAL A 195 -5.92 12.25 -15.59
C VAL A 195 -5.85 13.54 -16.44
N ASN A 196 -6.99 14.17 -16.69
CA ASN A 196 -7.09 15.39 -17.49
C ASN A 196 -6.48 16.59 -16.76
N ASP A 197 -5.71 17.43 -17.45
CA ASP A 197 -5.22 18.66 -16.83
C ASP A 197 -6.42 19.56 -16.46
N GLU A 198 -6.53 19.89 -15.17
CA GLU A 198 -7.56 20.77 -14.63
C GLU A 198 -7.10 22.22 -14.60
N GLN A 199 -7.99 23.13 -15.02
CA GLN A 199 -7.86 24.56 -14.71
C GLN A 199 -9.01 24.99 -13.80
N PHE A 200 -8.68 25.60 -12.66
CA PHE A 200 -9.67 26.09 -11.72
C PHE A 200 -10.41 27.31 -12.28
N VAL A 201 -11.74 27.25 -12.23
CA VAL A 201 -12.65 28.39 -12.40
C VAL A 201 -13.10 28.89 -11.04
N LEU A 202 -13.41 27.97 -10.12
CA LEU A 202 -13.59 28.22 -8.70
C LEU A 202 -12.58 27.35 -7.97
N ARG A 203 -11.65 27.98 -7.24
CA ARG A 203 -10.55 27.28 -6.55
C ARG A 203 -11.04 26.62 -5.24
N PRO A 204 -10.37 25.56 -4.77
CA PRO A 204 -10.62 24.99 -3.45
C PRO A 204 -10.43 26.04 -2.35
N ASN A 205 -11.22 25.95 -1.29
CA ASN A 205 -11.22 26.91 -0.19
C ASN A 205 -11.59 28.34 -0.61
N GLY A 206 -12.54 28.49 -1.54
CA GLY A 206 -13.10 29.79 -1.91
C GLY A 206 -13.93 30.44 -0.80
N SER A 207 -14.23 31.73 -0.93
CA SER A 207 -15.15 32.41 -0.01
C SER A 207 -16.59 32.10 -0.38
N PHE A 208 -17.38 31.68 0.60
CA PHE A 208 -18.79 31.36 0.46
C PHE A 208 -19.60 32.13 1.50
N HIS A 209 -20.75 32.63 1.07
CA HIS A 209 -21.80 33.00 2.01
C HIS A 209 -22.60 31.76 2.39
N TYR A 210 -22.88 31.60 3.68
CA TYR A 210 -23.61 30.44 4.18
C TYR A 210 -24.71 30.80 5.18
N PHE A 211 -25.72 29.95 5.18
CA PHE A 211 -26.91 30.04 6.01
C PHE A 211 -27.20 28.66 6.63
N LEU A 212 -27.30 28.62 7.95
CA LEU A 212 -27.61 27.39 8.68
C LEU A 212 -29.11 27.09 8.55
N GLY A 213 -29.45 25.89 8.10
CA GLY A 213 -30.82 25.43 7.91
C GLY A 213 -31.56 25.18 9.22
N PHE A 214 -31.85 26.24 9.98
CA PHE A 214 -32.84 26.22 11.07
C PHE A 214 -34.23 26.68 10.59
N GLU A 215 -34.29 27.29 9.42
CA GLU A 215 -35.50 27.70 8.70
C GLU A 215 -35.24 27.68 7.19
N GLU A 216 -36.29 27.88 6.38
CA GLU A 216 -36.15 27.97 4.93
C GLU A 216 -35.47 29.29 4.51
N PRO A 217 -34.47 29.27 3.61
CA PRO A 217 -34.01 30.50 2.98
C PRO A 217 -35.09 31.08 2.05
N PRO A 218 -34.97 32.35 1.64
CA PRO A 218 -35.83 32.94 0.61
C PRO A 218 -35.86 32.10 -0.67
N PHE A 219 -37.02 31.98 -1.33
CA PHE A 219 -37.22 31.06 -2.46
C PHE A 219 -36.28 31.30 -3.66
N ASP A 220 -35.70 32.50 -3.76
CA ASP A 220 -34.79 32.93 -4.82
C ASP A 220 -33.31 32.82 -4.43
N TRP A 221 -32.95 32.20 -3.30
CA TRP A 221 -31.57 32.12 -2.80
C TRP A 221 -30.55 31.54 -3.78
N THR A 222 -30.99 30.67 -4.70
CA THR A 222 -30.15 30.07 -5.75
C THR A 222 -29.93 30.97 -6.96
N GLN A 223 -30.67 32.07 -7.08
CA GLN A 223 -30.65 32.95 -8.25
C GLN A 223 -29.42 33.90 -8.19
N PRO A 224 -28.88 34.32 -9.36
CA PRO A 224 -27.72 35.22 -9.39
C PRO A 224 -27.93 36.59 -8.75
N GLY A 225 -29.17 37.08 -8.70
CA GLY A 225 -29.52 38.40 -8.15
C GLY A 225 -29.87 38.41 -6.67
N PHE A 226 -29.78 37.28 -5.97
CA PHE A 226 -30.11 37.21 -4.54
C PHE A 226 -29.08 37.96 -3.69
N ASP A 227 -29.56 38.77 -2.76
CA ASP A 227 -28.76 39.51 -1.78
C ASP A 227 -28.52 38.66 -0.54
N ASP A 228 -27.28 38.20 -0.40
CA ASP A 228 -26.81 37.37 0.71
C ASP A 228 -25.87 38.12 1.65
N SER A 229 -25.84 39.45 1.59
CA SER A 229 -25.01 40.28 2.49
C SER A 229 -25.32 40.08 3.98
N GLY A 230 -26.49 39.52 4.30
CA GLY A 230 -26.88 39.14 5.66
C GLY A 230 -26.51 37.70 6.07
N TRP A 231 -25.92 36.91 5.17
CA TRP A 231 -25.47 35.54 5.46
C TRP A 231 -24.09 35.56 6.13
N GLN A 232 -23.73 34.46 6.78
CA GLN A 232 -22.40 34.30 7.36
C GLN A 232 -21.37 34.07 6.25
N VAL A 233 -20.09 34.38 6.50
CA VAL A 233 -19.01 34.18 5.52
C VAL A 233 -18.09 33.08 6.01
N GLY A 234 -17.84 32.08 5.16
CA GLY A 234 -17.01 30.92 5.43
C GLY A 234 -16.10 30.60 4.25
N THR A 235 -15.06 29.83 4.50
CA THR A 235 -14.19 29.30 3.46
C THR A 235 -14.66 27.89 3.05
N GLY A 236 -14.61 27.55 1.76
CA GLY A 236 -14.95 26.21 1.25
C GLY A 236 -14.16 25.10 1.96
N GLY A 237 -14.74 23.90 2.06
CA GLY A 237 -14.37 22.90 3.06
C GLY A 237 -15.18 23.12 4.33
N PHE A 238 -16.50 23.01 4.21
CA PHE A 238 -17.45 23.13 5.33
C PHE A 238 -17.63 21.76 5.95
N GLY A 239 -17.50 21.64 7.28
CA GLY A 239 -17.71 20.35 7.90
C GLY A 239 -17.49 20.29 9.39
N ARG A 240 -17.42 19.08 9.91
CA ARG A 240 -17.22 18.77 11.32
C ARG A 240 -16.59 17.39 11.51
N GLY A 241 -15.78 17.24 12.57
CA GLY A 241 -15.51 15.94 13.21
C GLY A 241 -14.15 15.31 12.91
N ASP A 242 -13.49 15.68 11.81
CA ASP A 242 -12.25 15.05 11.35
C ASP A 242 -10.97 15.92 11.48
N ASN A 243 -11.14 17.16 11.97
CA ASN A 243 -10.10 18.20 12.09
C ASN A 243 -9.42 18.58 10.77
N ASP A 244 -10.13 18.45 9.65
CA ASP A 244 -9.60 18.78 8.34
C ASP A 244 -10.46 19.75 7.50
N ASP A 245 -11.70 20.03 7.92
CA ASP A 245 -12.49 21.14 7.39
C ASP A 245 -11.97 22.53 7.78
N VAL A 246 -12.09 23.47 6.84
CA VAL A 246 -11.68 24.86 7.03
C VAL A 246 -12.75 25.67 7.75
N THR A 247 -14.02 25.51 7.37
CA THR A 247 -15.16 26.13 8.07
C THR A 247 -15.87 25.09 8.91
N GLN A 248 -15.66 25.17 10.22
CA GLN A 248 -16.25 24.25 11.19
C GLN A 248 -17.70 24.62 11.50
N ILE A 249 -18.62 23.67 11.33
CA ILE A 249 -20.06 23.82 11.65
C ILE A 249 -20.40 23.01 12.90
N GLU A 250 -20.30 23.66 14.06
CA GLU A 250 -20.52 23.05 15.39
C GLU A 250 -21.98 22.64 15.64
N GLU A 251 -22.90 23.24 14.89
CA GLU A 251 -24.35 23.07 15.03
C GLU A 251 -24.84 21.67 14.66
N PHE A 252 -24.13 20.93 13.78
CA PHE A 252 -24.49 19.54 13.43
C PHE A 252 -24.47 18.58 14.64
N VAL A 253 -23.63 18.86 15.64
CA VAL A 253 -23.54 18.03 16.86
C VAL A 253 -24.41 18.59 17.99
N THR A 254 -24.49 19.92 18.09
CA THR A 254 -25.09 20.59 19.24
C THR A 254 -26.59 20.87 19.08
N THR A 255 -27.14 20.65 17.88
CA THR A 255 -28.53 20.95 17.53
C THR A 255 -29.13 19.91 16.58
N ASP A 256 -30.42 20.04 16.24
CA ASP A 256 -31.09 19.22 15.20
C ASP A 256 -30.87 19.81 13.79
N LEU A 257 -29.67 20.33 13.48
CA LEU A 257 -29.36 20.89 12.17
C LEU A 257 -29.30 19.76 11.14
N ALA A 258 -30.09 19.84 10.08
CA ALA A 258 -30.13 18.81 9.03
C ALA A 258 -29.44 19.24 7.72
N SER A 259 -29.36 20.55 7.48
CA SER A 259 -28.77 21.08 6.25
C SER A 259 -28.10 22.43 6.43
N ILE A 260 -27.16 22.71 5.53
CA ILE A 260 -26.55 24.04 5.35
C ILE A 260 -26.76 24.51 3.92
N TYR A 261 -26.81 25.82 3.73
CA TYR A 261 -26.91 26.45 2.42
C TYR A 261 -25.66 27.28 2.20
N ILE A 262 -24.94 27.03 1.11
CA ILE A 262 -23.74 27.79 0.74
C ILE A 262 -23.92 28.38 -0.66
N ARG A 263 -23.37 29.57 -0.91
CA ARG A 263 -23.33 30.18 -2.23
C ARG A 263 -22.08 31.02 -2.45
N THR A 264 -21.62 31.07 -3.69
CA THR A 264 -20.50 31.90 -4.11
C THR A 264 -20.65 32.35 -5.56
N HIS A 265 -19.77 33.25 -6.00
CA HIS A 265 -19.75 33.82 -7.34
C HIS A 265 -18.44 33.50 -8.04
N PHE A 266 -18.53 33.19 -9.33
CA PHE A 266 -17.38 32.98 -10.20
C PHE A 266 -17.59 33.69 -11.54
N VAL A 267 -16.50 34.03 -12.23
CA VAL A 267 -16.56 34.83 -13.47
C VAL A 267 -16.16 33.95 -14.66
N ILE A 268 -16.94 34.03 -15.74
CA ILE A 268 -16.64 33.39 -17.02
C ILE A 268 -16.53 34.46 -18.10
N GLY A 269 -15.50 34.39 -18.95
CA GLY A 269 -15.35 35.30 -20.11
C GLY A 269 -16.32 34.94 -21.23
N ASP A 270 -16.07 33.80 -21.89
CA ASP A 270 -16.92 33.25 -22.96
C ASP A 270 -17.25 31.77 -22.69
N PRO A 271 -18.49 31.43 -22.28
CA PRO A 271 -18.87 30.05 -22.00
C PRO A 271 -18.70 29.10 -23.19
N LEU A 272 -18.84 29.59 -24.43
CA LEU A 272 -18.75 28.74 -25.64
C LEU A 272 -17.31 28.43 -26.05
N GLY A 273 -16.33 29.10 -25.44
CA GLY A 273 -14.90 28.92 -25.71
C GLY A 273 -14.17 28.06 -24.70
N LEU A 274 -14.85 27.61 -23.63
CA LEU A 274 -14.24 26.81 -22.57
C LEU A 274 -14.28 25.31 -22.88
N PRO A 275 -13.29 24.53 -22.41
CA PRO A 275 -13.42 23.08 -22.31
C PRO A 275 -14.58 22.70 -21.38
N ASP A 276 -14.99 21.43 -21.41
CA ASP A 276 -16.04 20.90 -20.52
C ASP A 276 -15.77 21.30 -19.06
N MET A 277 -16.80 21.87 -18.44
CA MET A 277 -16.74 22.37 -17.07
C MET A 277 -17.41 21.39 -16.11
N TYR A 278 -16.79 21.16 -14.97
CA TYR A 278 -17.26 20.22 -13.96
C TYR A 278 -17.36 20.89 -12.60
N LEU A 279 -18.47 20.64 -11.90
CA LEU A 279 -18.54 20.76 -10.46
C LEU A 279 -17.83 19.55 -9.86
N LYS A 280 -16.69 19.81 -9.22
CA LYS A 280 -15.89 18.83 -8.49
C LYS A 280 -16.29 18.89 -7.02
N MET A 281 -16.76 17.79 -6.46
CA MET A 281 -17.30 17.72 -5.10
C MET A 281 -16.56 16.68 -4.28
N LEU A 282 -16.04 17.10 -3.13
CA LEU A 282 -15.81 16.20 -2.00
C LEU A 282 -16.91 16.49 -0.98
N TYR A 283 -17.67 15.48 -0.58
CA TYR A 283 -18.82 15.65 0.29
C TYR A 283 -19.10 14.42 1.14
N ASP A 284 -19.76 14.64 2.26
CA ASP A 284 -20.30 13.67 3.21
C ASP A 284 -21.46 14.38 3.95
N ASP A 285 -22.70 13.93 3.94
CA ASP A 285 -23.20 12.72 3.30
C ASP A 285 -23.89 12.97 1.95
N ALA A 286 -24.45 14.17 1.75
CA ALA A 286 -25.33 14.45 0.62
C ALA A 286 -25.41 15.93 0.28
N PHE A 287 -25.74 16.24 -0.97
CA PHE A 287 -25.91 17.63 -1.41
C PHE A 287 -26.85 17.78 -2.61
N VAL A 288 -27.32 19.00 -2.83
CA VAL A 288 -27.99 19.46 -4.06
C VAL A 288 -27.32 20.74 -4.53
N ALA A 289 -26.83 20.77 -5.77
CA ALA A 289 -26.13 21.91 -6.34
C ALA A 289 -26.92 22.57 -7.48
N TYR A 290 -26.80 23.89 -7.55
CA TYR A 290 -27.45 24.76 -8.51
C TYR A 290 -26.44 25.69 -9.19
N ILE A 291 -26.60 25.87 -10.50
CA ILE A 291 -25.89 26.89 -11.27
C ILE A 291 -26.91 27.89 -11.78
N ASN A 292 -26.74 29.16 -11.42
CA ASN A 292 -27.63 30.26 -11.80
C ASN A 292 -29.13 29.93 -11.57
N GLY A 293 -29.44 29.28 -10.44
CA GLY A 293 -30.80 28.94 -10.05
C GLY A 293 -31.36 27.64 -10.64
N VAL A 294 -30.60 26.92 -11.48
CA VAL A 294 -31.00 25.64 -12.07
C VAL A 294 -30.24 24.50 -11.39
N GLU A 295 -30.96 23.49 -10.90
CA GLU A 295 -30.38 22.29 -10.30
C GLU A 295 -29.55 21.54 -11.34
N VAL A 296 -28.28 21.26 -11.02
CA VAL A 296 -27.35 20.53 -11.89
C VAL A 296 -27.13 19.10 -11.45
N VAL A 297 -27.09 18.86 -10.14
CA VAL A 297 -26.87 17.53 -9.56
C VAL A 297 -27.44 17.47 -8.14
N ARG A 298 -27.88 16.27 -7.75
CA ARG A 298 -28.16 15.89 -6.36
C ARG A 298 -27.56 14.52 -6.06
N SER A 299 -27.03 14.37 -4.85
CA SER A 299 -26.62 13.08 -4.27
C SER A 299 -27.52 12.80 -3.06
N THR A 300 -28.65 12.11 -3.26
CA THR A 300 -29.61 11.86 -2.16
C THR A 300 -30.13 10.42 -2.08
N PHE A 301 -29.74 9.52 -2.98
CA PHE A 301 -30.18 8.11 -2.98
C PHE A 301 -29.10 7.23 -3.62
N ASP A 302 -28.56 6.28 -2.86
CA ASP A 302 -27.67 5.19 -3.29
C ASP A 302 -26.40 5.60 -4.05
N ASN A 303 -25.24 5.58 -3.36
CA ASN A 303 -23.88 5.53 -3.93
C ASN A 303 -23.76 5.88 -5.43
N GLY A 304 -23.86 7.17 -5.75
CA GLY A 304 -23.36 7.69 -7.03
C GLY A 304 -24.29 7.67 -8.24
N SER A 305 -25.62 7.49 -8.10
CA SER A 305 -26.53 7.77 -9.23
C SER A 305 -27.15 9.17 -9.15
N PRO A 306 -26.66 10.17 -9.93
CA PRO A 306 -27.28 11.49 -9.98
C PRO A 306 -28.69 11.39 -10.55
N HIS A 307 -29.70 11.68 -9.72
CA HIS A 307 -31.08 11.77 -10.17
C HIS A 307 -31.37 13.16 -10.73
N LEU A 308 -32.06 13.22 -11.88
CA LEU A 308 -32.53 14.49 -12.47
C LEU A 308 -33.73 15.05 -11.69
N VAL A 309 -33.60 16.32 -11.28
CA VAL A 309 -34.65 17.34 -11.02
C VAL A 309 -35.83 16.87 -10.15
N GLY A 310 -35.76 17.20 -8.86
CA GLY A 310 -36.86 17.08 -7.90
C GLY A 310 -37.37 18.44 -7.41
N ASN A 311 -38.34 18.45 -6.49
CA ASN A 311 -38.61 19.66 -5.69
C ASN A 311 -37.37 19.95 -4.80
N PRO A 312 -37.07 21.23 -4.50
CA PRO A 312 -36.05 21.57 -3.53
C PRO A 312 -36.31 20.86 -2.18
N PRO A 313 -35.32 20.19 -1.60
CA PRO A 313 -35.44 19.62 -0.25
C PRO A 313 -35.76 20.71 0.77
N PRO A 314 -36.65 20.46 1.76
CA PRO A 314 -36.84 21.40 2.85
C PRO A 314 -35.60 21.46 3.75
N PHE A 315 -35.44 22.56 4.48
CA PHE A 315 -34.27 22.80 5.34
C PHE A 315 -34.01 21.72 6.41
N ASN A 316 -35.06 21.02 6.85
CA ASN A 316 -35.01 20.02 7.90
C ASN A 316 -34.91 18.58 7.35
N GLN A 317 -34.57 18.42 6.08
CA GLN A 317 -34.33 17.10 5.50
C GLN A 317 -32.90 16.64 5.78
N TYR A 318 -32.76 15.53 6.48
CA TYR A 318 -31.50 14.80 6.65
C TYR A 318 -31.15 13.99 5.39
N SER A 319 -29.87 13.66 5.24
CA SER A 319 -29.41 12.61 4.32
C SER A 319 -30.03 11.26 4.69
N ALA A 320 -30.21 10.41 3.68
CA ALA A 320 -30.62 9.01 3.84
C ALA A 320 -29.51 8.03 3.40
N GLY A 321 -28.35 8.55 2.96
CA GLY A 321 -27.20 7.77 2.52
C GLY A 321 -26.11 7.68 3.60
N ASN A 322 -25.11 6.85 3.33
CA ASN A 322 -23.89 6.69 4.13
C ASN A 322 -22.67 6.96 3.23
N HIS A 323 -22.70 8.06 2.48
CA HIS A 323 -21.62 8.37 1.53
C HIS A 323 -20.51 9.06 2.28
N GLU A 324 -19.29 8.52 2.16
CA GLU A 324 -18.11 9.02 2.85
C GLU A 324 -17.23 9.81 1.89
N ALA A 325 -16.72 10.95 2.35
CA ALA A 325 -15.84 11.80 1.56
C ALA A 325 -14.50 11.10 1.20
N GLY A 326 -14.34 10.68 -0.06
CA GLY A 326 -13.12 10.03 -0.58
C GLY A 326 -12.45 10.75 -1.76
N ILE A 327 -12.55 10.17 -2.96
CA ILE A 327 -12.13 10.84 -4.21
C ILE A 327 -13.16 11.92 -4.56
N PRO A 328 -12.75 13.13 -4.98
CA PRO A 328 -13.69 14.10 -5.51
C PRO A 328 -14.47 13.55 -6.72
N GLU A 329 -15.79 13.67 -6.67
CA GLU A 329 -16.68 13.31 -7.77
C GLU A 329 -16.83 14.49 -8.75
N TYR A 330 -17.04 14.18 -10.03
CA TYR A 330 -17.16 15.18 -11.10
C TYR A 330 -18.56 15.16 -11.71
N TYR A 331 -19.20 16.33 -11.72
CA TYR A 331 -20.53 16.52 -12.30
C TYR A 331 -20.46 17.58 -13.40
N LEU A 332 -20.80 17.19 -14.63
CA LEU A 332 -20.79 18.10 -15.78
C LEU A 332 -21.72 19.30 -15.53
N ILE A 333 -21.21 20.51 -15.72
CA ILE A 333 -22.00 21.74 -15.74
C ILE A 333 -22.34 22.04 -17.20
N PRO A 334 -23.63 21.96 -17.62
CA PRO A 334 -23.98 22.25 -19.00
C PRO A 334 -23.75 23.73 -19.35
N ASP A 335 -23.06 23.99 -20.46
CA ASP A 335 -22.77 25.35 -20.96
C ASP A 335 -24.03 26.22 -21.09
N SER A 336 -25.19 25.60 -21.34
CA SER A 336 -26.48 26.29 -21.43
C SER A 336 -26.93 26.99 -20.13
N LEU A 337 -26.33 26.63 -19.00
CA LEU A 337 -26.61 27.25 -17.69
C LEU A 337 -25.64 28.40 -17.37
N LEU A 338 -24.56 28.53 -18.14
CA LEU A 338 -23.52 29.52 -17.92
C LEU A 338 -23.80 30.79 -18.72
N GLN A 339 -23.35 31.93 -18.19
CA GLN A 339 -23.44 33.23 -18.85
C GLN A 339 -22.08 33.96 -18.84
N PRO A 340 -21.79 34.82 -19.85
CA PRO A 340 -20.67 35.74 -19.78
C PRO A 340 -20.76 36.65 -18.55
N GLY A 341 -19.66 36.82 -17.83
CA GLY A 341 -19.57 37.57 -16.58
C GLY A 341 -19.82 36.72 -15.34
N ILE A 342 -20.54 37.27 -14.36
CA ILE A 342 -20.77 36.66 -13.06
C ILE A 342 -21.77 35.50 -13.17
N ASN A 343 -21.41 34.37 -12.58
CA ASN A 343 -22.24 33.19 -12.39
C ASN A 343 -22.30 32.84 -10.91
N THR A 344 -23.36 32.15 -10.49
CA THR A 344 -23.58 31.76 -9.10
C THR A 344 -23.61 30.25 -8.97
N LEU A 345 -22.79 29.73 -8.05
CA LEU A 345 -22.88 28.39 -7.51
C LEU A 345 -23.63 28.48 -6.18
N ALA A 346 -24.66 27.66 -6.01
CA ALA A 346 -25.42 27.54 -4.78
C ALA A 346 -25.60 26.06 -4.44
N ILE A 347 -25.39 25.66 -3.18
CA ILE A 347 -25.43 24.26 -2.75
C ILE A 347 -26.17 24.15 -1.42
N GLN A 348 -27.06 23.17 -1.32
CA GLN A 348 -27.65 22.72 -0.07
C GLN A 348 -26.97 21.41 0.32
N GLY A 349 -26.23 21.40 1.43
CA GLY A 349 -25.60 20.19 2.00
C GLY A 349 -26.48 19.57 3.06
N HIS A 350 -26.50 18.25 3.16
CA HIS A 350 -27.33 17.47 4.07
C HIS A 350 -26.49 16.49 4.89
N ASP A 351 -26.65 16.53 6.21
CA ASP A 351 -26.00 15.61 7.15
C ASP A 351 -26.91 14.41 7.46
N ALA A 352 -26.33 13.29 7.84
CA ALA A 352 -27.03 12.12 8.33
C ALA A 352 -27.39 12.28 9.83
N PRO A 353 -28.51 11.69 10.29
CA PRO A 353 -28.93 11.87 11.68
C PRO A 353 -27.95 11.23 12.67
N ASN A 354 -27.32 12.04 13.52
CA ASN A 354 -26.40 11.63 14.60
C ASN A 354 -25.04 11.04 14.15
N ASN A 355 -24.55 11.36 12.94
CA ASN A 355 -23.25 10.88 12.48
C ASN A 355 -22.08 11.82 12.88
N GLY A 356 -22.25 13.12 12.63
CA GLY A 356 -21.36 14.18 13.15
C GLY A 356 -20.04 14.36 12.38
N ASP A 357 -19.96 13.83 11.17
CA ASP A 357 -18.81 13.75 10.24
C ASP A 357 -19.07 14.44 8.87
N PHE A 358 -20.03 15.37 8.81
CA PHE A 358 -20.37 16.12 7.59
C PHE A 358 -19.16 16.83 6.93
N THR A 359 -19.06 16.75 5.60
CA THR A 359 -18.09 17.45 4.75
C THR A 359 -18.75 18.03 3.50
N LEU A 360 -18.36 19.24 3.08
CA LEU A 360 -18.77 19.86 1.82
C LEU A 360 -17.69 20.81 1.28
N ASP A 361 -16.95 20.33 0.28
CA ASP A 361 -15.85 21.05 -0.38
C ASP A 361 -16.07 21.12 -1.92
N PRO A 362 -16.83 22.13 -2.38
CA PRO A 362 -17.10 22.33 -3.80
C PRO A 362 -15.98 23.11 -4.52
N THR A 363 -15.66 22.68 -5.73
CA THR A 363 -14.69 23.32 -6.63
C THR A 363 -15.22 23.29 -8.07
N ILE A 364 -14.87 24.27 -8.91
CA ILE A 364 -15.23 24.24 -10.34
C ILE A 364 -13.95 24.21 -11.17
N VAL A 365 -13.86 23.22 -12.05
CA VAL A 365 -12.72 23.02 -12.94
C VAL A 365 -13.19 22.93 -14.39
N THR A 366 -12.34 23.35 -15.31
CA THR A 366 -12.40 22.92 -16.71
C THR A 366 -11.38 21.80 -16.90
N GLN A 367 -11.74 20.78 -17.67
CA GLN A 367 -10.84 19.67 -17.99
C GLN A 367 -10.40 19.76 -19.45
N VAL A 368 -9.08 19.72 -19.67
CA VAL A 368 -8.51 19.55 -21.01
C VAL A 368 -8.09 18.09 -21.16
N SER A 369 -8.70 17.39 -22.11
CA SER A 369 -8.34 15.99 -22.36
C SER A 369 -6.87 15.87 -22.76
N THR A 370 -6.11 15.08 -22.01
CA THR A 370 -4.68 14.82 -22.24
C THR A 370 -4.45 13.62 -23.16
N GLY A 371 -5.50 12.83 -23.44
CA GLY A 371 -5.42 11.57 -24.19
C GLY A 371 -4.87 10.39 -23.39
N SER A 372 -4.57 10.57 -22.10
CA SER A 372 -4.10 9.53 -21.18
C SER A 372 -5.29 8.77 -20.55
N PRO A 373 -5.17 7.45 -20.30
CA PRO A 373 -6.20 6.68 -19.61
C PRO A 373 -6.33 7.11 -18.15
N ASP A 374 -7.54 6.95 -17.57
CA ASP A 374 -7.77 7.19 -16.15
C ASP A 374 -6.79 6.38 -15.29
N ARG A 375 -6.37 6.95 -14.16
CA ARG A 375 -5.42 6.32 -13.24
C ARG A 375 -6.18 5.49 -12.22
N ASP A 376 -5.78 4.23 -12.05
CA ASP A 376 -6.30 3.41 -10.97
C ASP A 376 -5.71 3.83 -9.61
N VAL A 377 -6.57 3.91 -8.60
CA VAL A 377 -6.24 4.25 -7.22
C VAL A 377 -6.87 3.25 -6.27
N ILE A 378 -6.23 3.04 -5.13
CA ILE A 378 -6.73 2.15 -4.09
C ILE A 378 -7.53 2.96 -3.06
N PHE A 379 -8.74 2.48 -2.72
CA PHE A 379 -9.65 3.21 -1.84
C PHE A 379 -9.26 3.19 -0.34
N SER A 380 -8.43 2.24 0.14
CA SER A 380 -7.98 2.18 1.54
C SER A 380 -6.75 1.28 1.76
N ASP A 381 -6.19 1.28 2.97
CA ASP A 381 -5.10 0.39 3.40
C ASP A 381 -5.54 -1.08 3.52
N GLY A 382 -6.74 -1.37 4.02
CA GLY A 382 -7.33 -2.71 3.98
C GLY A 382 -7.41 -3.29 2.56
N ASN A 383 -7.60 -2.42 1.56
CA ASN A 383 -7.58 -2.82 0.15
C ASN A 383 -6.19 -3.14 -0.39
N LEU A 384 -5.13 -2.54 0.15
CA LEU A 384 -3.76 -2.79 -0.31
C LEU A 384 -3.31 -4.22 0.01
N GLN A 385 -3.48 -4.65 1.26
CA GLN A 385 -3.09 -6.00 1.70
C GLN A 385 -3.89 -7.11 0.98
N ARG A 386 -5.12 -6.82 0.53
CA ARG A 386 -5.95 -7.77 -0.23
C ARG A 386 -5.28 -8.25 -1.52
N PHE A 387 -4.48 -7.42 -2.19
CA PHE A 387 -3.83 -7.80 -3.44
C PHE A 387 -2.88 -8.99 -3.25
N MET A 388 -2.28 -9.16 -2.07
CA MET A 388 -1.43 -10.32 -1.75
C MET A 388 -2.22 -11.63 -1.81
N PHE A 389 -3.49 -11.60 -1.38
CA PHE A 389 -4.36 -12.77 -1.42
C PHE A 389 -5.01 -12.95 -2.79
N ILE A 390 -5.54 -11.88 -3.40
CA ILE A 390 -6.19 -11.95 -4.71
C ILE A 390 -5.21 -12.45 -5.77
N ARG A 391 -4.01 -11.85 -5.85
CA ARG A 391 -2.98 -12.29 -6.79
C ARG A 391 -2.40 -13.63 -6.36
N GLY A 392 -2.25 -13.89 -5.06
CA GLY A 392 -1.77 -15.17 -4.55
C GLY A 392 -2.67 -16.33 -4.96
N ILE A 393 -3.99 -16.18 -4.90
CA ILE A 393 -4.96 -17.23 -5.19
C ILE A 393 -5.27 -17.31 -6.69
N TYR A 394 -5.43 -16.18 -7.37
CA TYR A 394 -6.01 -16.15 -8.72
C TYR A 394 -5.03 -15.82 -9.85
N SER A 395 -3.84 -15.25 -9.58
CA SER A 395 -2.91 -14.91 -10.66
C SER A 395 -2.32 -16.14 -11.34
N GLY A 396 -2.12 -16.05 -12.66
CA GLY A 396 -1.35 -17.04 -13.43
C GLY A 396 0.17 -16.88 -13.30
N ARG A 397 0.64 -15.70 -12.85
CA ARG A 397 2.07 -15.37 -12.65
C ARG A 397 2.49 -15.63 -11.22
N GLN A 398 2.35 -16.88 -10.78
CA GLN A 398 2.47 -17.24 -9.37
C GLN A 398 3.86 -16.99 -8.79
N LEU A 399 4.94 -17.34 -9.52
CA LEU A 399 6.31 -17.09 -9.05
C LEU A 399 6.58 -15.59 -8.89
N GLN A 400 6.06 -14.77 -9.80
CA GLN A 400 6.17 -13.31 -9.72
C GLN A 400 5.41 -12.77 -8.51
N THR A 401 4.24 -13.34 -8.17
CA THR A 401 3.52 -12.93 -6.95
C THR A 401 4.31 -13.30 -5.68
N VAL A 402 4.88 -14.51 -5.61
CA VAL A 402 5.73 -14.94 -4.47
C VAL A 402 6.98 -14.06 -4.35
N LEU A 403 7.64 -13.78 -5.48
CA LEU A 403 8.82 -12.90 -5.49
C LEU A 403 8.47 -11.44 -5.24
N GLY A 404 7.29 -10.97 -5.68
CA GLY A 404 6.81 -9.63 -5.41
C GLY A 404 6.61 -9.39 -3.91
N GLU A 405 6.05 -10.38 -3.20
CA GLU A 405 5.99 -10.38 -1.73
C GLU A 405 7.38 -10.42 -1.10
N PHE A 406 8.28 -11.28 -1.59
CA PHE A 406 9.66 -11.31 -1.11
C PHE A 406 10.40 -9.98 -1.30
N TRP A 407 10.22 -9.30 -2.42
CA TRP A 407 10.86 -8.02 -2.71
C TRP A 407 10.22 -6.87 -1.93
N GLU A 408 8.90 -6.85 -1.78
CA GLU A 408 8.23 -5.91 -0.86
C GLU A 408 8.76 -6.08 0.56
N ASN A 409 8.85 -7.32 1.04
CA ASN A 409 9.41 -7.62 2.36
C ASN A 409 10.90 -7.20 2.48
N HIS A 410 11.69 -7.42 1.43
CA HIS A 410 13.11 -7.05 1.40
C HIS A 410 13.34 -5.53 1.38
N PHE A 411 12.43 -4.78 0.76
CA PHE A 411 12.44 -3.33 0.63
C PHE A 411 11.29 -2.69 1.42
N THR A 412 10.95 -3.27 2.58
CA THR A 412 9.73 -2.93 3.31
C THR A 412 9.61 -1.43 3.61
N THR A 413 8.35 -0.97 3.58
CA THR A 413 7.96 0.41 3.84
C THR A 413 6.84 0.46 4.89
N ASP A 414 6.54 1.68 5.36
CA ASP A 414 5.45 1.96 6.29
C ASP A 414 4.47 2.98 5.67
N GLU A 415 3.33 2.47 5.22
CA GLU A 415 2.24 3.26 4.65
C GLU A 415 1.76 4.34 5.62
N GLN A 416 1.78 4.07 6.93
CA GLN A 416 1.33 5.04 7.93
C GLN A 416 2.26 6.26 7.96
N LYS A 417 3.57 6.06 7.84
CA LYS A 417 4.54 7.17 7.77
C LYS A 417 4.35 8.00 6.50
N LEU A 418 4.12 7.34 5.36
CA LEU A 418 3.80 8.02 4.10
C LEU A 418 2.50 8.84 4.21
N ARG A 419 1.43 8.22 4.72
CA ARG A 419 0.13 8.84 4.96
C ARG A 419 0.24 10.07 5.86
N ASP A 420 1.00 9.98 6.94
CA ASP A 420 1.20 11.09 7.87
C ASP A 420 1.92 12.28 7.22
N LEU A 421 2.90 12.03 6.35
CA LEU A 421 3.50 13.08 5.53
C LEU A 421 2.46 13.72 4.61
N LEU A 422 1.76 12.91 3.83
CA LEU A 422 0.78 13.35 2.82
C LEU A 422 -0.35 14.18 3.45
N ARG A 423 -0.87 13.76 4.61
CA ARG A 423 -1.87 14.49 5.40
C ARG A 423 -1.38 15.88 5.86
N ASN A 424 -0.08 15.98 6.13
CA ASN A 424 0.52 17.19 6.70
C ASN A 424 1.10 18.13 5.65
N VAL A 425 1.13 17.76 4.36
CA VAL A 425 1.60 18.69 3.33
C VAL A 425 0.67 19.90 3.27
N ARG A 426 1.27 21.09 3.38
CA ARG A 426 0.58 22.38 3.33
C ARG A 426 0.98 23.14 2.07
N ASN A 427 0.03 23.88 1.51
CA ASN A 427 0.33 24.87 0.48
C ASN A 427 0.95 26.13 1.10
N ARG A 428 1.35 27.09 0.28
CA ARG A 428 1.98 28.35 0.75
C ARG A 428 1.07 29.27 1.58
N TYR A 429 -0.23 28.99 1.64
CA TYR A 429 -1.18 29.65 2.54
C TYR A 429 -1.35 28.88 3.86
N ASN A 430 -0.47 27.92 4.14
CA ASN A 430 -0.51 27.03 5.30
C ASN A 430 -1.79 26.15 5.37
N ARG A 431 -2.43 25.86 4.23
CA ARG A 431 -3.65 25.03 4.14
C ARG A 431 -3.31 23.60 3.70
N ARG A 432 -4.06 22.61 4.19
CA ARG A 432 -3.89 21.19 3.78
C ARG A 432 -4.11 21.05 2.28
N ILE A 433 -3.29 20.24 1.61
CA ILE A 433 -3.41 20.00 0.17
C ILE A 433 -4.49 18.95 -0.14
N LEU A 434 -4.46 17.82 0.57
CA LEU A 434 -5.36 16.70 0.29
C LEU A 434 -6.75 16.86 0.93
N GLY A 435 -6.97 17.89 1.75
CA GLY A 435 -8.24 18.12 2.44
C GLY A 435 -8.43 17.07 3.53
N SER A 436 -8.92 15.89 3.15
CA SER A 436 -9.40 14.85 4.07
C SER A 436 -8.39 13.76 4.46
N ASN A 437 -8.63 13.13 5.61
CA ASN A 437 -7.91 11.91 6.04
C ASN A 437 -8.08 10.75 5.04
N VAL A 438 -9.26 10.61 4.43
CA VAL A 438 -9.56 9.54 3.45
C VAL A 438 -8.70 9.74 2.19
N ALA A 439 -8.62 10.97 1.67
CA ALA A 439 -7.79 11.27 0.51
C ALA A 439 -6.30 10.95 0.77
N SER A 440 -5.78 11.22 1.97
CA SER A 440 -4.40 10.83 2.32
C SER A 440 -4.20 9.32 2.32
N ARG A 441 -5.14 8.53 2.86
CA ARG A 441 -5.08 7.05 2.89
C ARG A 441 -5.08 6.45 1.49
N MET A 442 -5.92 6.99 0.62
CA MET A 442 -6.00 6.52 -0.76
C MET A 442 -4.69 6.77 -1.52
N HIS A 443 -4.09 7.95 -1.34
CA HIS A 443 -2.85 8.30 -2.03
C HIS A 443 -1.67 7.48 -1.52
N SER A 444 -1.54 7.29 -0.20
CA SER A 444 -0.49 6.45 0.36
C SER A 444 -0.65 5.00 -0.09
N ALA A 445 -1.85 4.40 0.05
CA ALA A 445 -2.11 3.03 -0.40
C ALA A 445 -1.83 2.82 -1.90
N SER A 446 -2.16 3.79 -2.75
CA SER A 446 -1.89 3.71 -4.19
C SER A 446 -0.38 3.74 -4.50
N LEU A 447 0.39 4.55 -3.77
CA LEU A 447 1.84 4.64 -3.97
C LEU A 447 2.57 3.37 -3.50
N GLU A 448 2.14 2.78 -2.39
CA GLU A 448 2.65 1.48 -1.91
C GLU A 448 2.34 0.36 -2.92
N PHE A 449 1.13 0.36 -3.48
CA PHE A 449 0.77 -0.62 -4.50
C PHE A 449 1.56 -0.44 -5.80
N GLU A 450 1.77 0.79 -6.26
CA GLU A 450 2.60 1.07 -7.44
C GLU A 450 4.04 0.57 -7.23
N GLU A 451 4.56 0.63 -6.00
CA GLU A 451 5.85 0.03 -5.66
C GLU A 451 5.82 -1.50 -5.69
N TYR A 452 4.85 -2.12 -5.02
CA TYR A 452 4.66 -3.57 -5.06
C TYR A 452 4.48 -4.10 -6.49
N ASP A 453 3.68 -3.42 -7.32
CA ASP A 453 3.39 -3.82 -8.69
C ASP A 453 4.66 -3.79 -9.54
N PHE A 454 5.51 -2.76 -9.35
CA PHE A 454 6.83 -2.71 -9.98
C PHE A 454 7.70 -3.89 -9.56
N PHE A 455 7.78 -4.20 -8.25
CA PHE A 455 8.58 -5.32 -7.76
C PHE A 455 8.10 -6.66 -8.31
N ARG A 456 6.78 -6.86 -8.37
CA ARG A 456 6.17 -8.05 -8.94
C ARG A 456 6.48 -8.18 -10.44
N ASP A 457 6.34 -7.09 -11.20
CA ASP A 457 6.56 -7.09 -12.64
C ASP A 457 8.03 -7.28 -13.03
N ASN A 458 8.93 -6.77 -12.19
CA ASN A 458 10.38 -6.83 -12.41
C ASN A 458 11.07 -7.87 -11.50
N ALA A 459 10.30 -8.76 -10.86
CA ALA A 459 10.78 -9.71 -9.85
C ALA A 459 11.95 -10.60 -10.29
N LEU A 460 12.05 -10.86 -11.60
CA LEU A 460 13.07 -11.70 -12.24
C LEU A 460 14.17 -10.88 -12.95
N GLY A 461 14.09 -9.55 -12.91
CA GLY A 461 14.99 -8.62 -13.59
C GLY A 461 16.35 -8.45 -12.91
N TYR A 462 16.97 -7.29 -13.09
CA TYR A 462 18.24 -6.97 -12.44
C TYR A 462 18.01 -6.42 -11.04
N PHE A 463 18.74 -6.94 -10.06
CA PHE A 463 18.72 -6.45 -8.68
C PHE A 463 19.06 -4.95 -8.59
N GLY A 464 19.97 -4.45 -9.43
CA GLY A 464 20.29 -3.03 -9.50
C GLY A 464 19.08 -2.15 -9.86
N ASP A 465 18.19 -2.64 -10.73
CA ASP A 465 16.95 -1.94 -11.10
C ASP A 465 15.93 -1.95 -9.95
N LEU A 466 15.78 -3.11 -9.27
CA LEU A 466 14.92 -3.23 -8.08
C LEU A 466 15.40 -2.29 -6.97
N LEU A 467 16.71 -2.27 -6.71
CA LEU A 467 17.34 -1.41 -5.72
C LEU A 467 17.19 0.07 -6.10
N LEU A 468 17.45 0.45 -7.37
CA LEU A 468 17.30 1.83 -7.83
C LEU A 468 15.85 2.31 -7.74
N TYR A 469 14.89 1.46 -8.10
CA TYR A 469 13.47 1.78 -8.00
C TYR A 469 13.09 1.99 -6.53
N SER A 470 13.43 1.05 -5.65
CA SER A 470 13.20 1.20 -4.20
C SER A 470 13.84 2.50 -3.69
N SER A 471 15.12 2.77 -3.99
CA SER A 471 15.80 4.00 -3.55
C SER A 471 15.17 5.31 -4.05
N THR A 472 14.32 5.25 -5.08
CA THR A 472 13.69 6.42 -5.68
C THR A 472 12.16 6.40 -5.58
N SER A 473 11.58 5.38 -4.96
CA SER A 473 10.15 5.29 -4.74
C SER A 473 9.72 6.32 -3.70
N VAL A 474 8.50 6.86 -3.87
CA VAL A 474 7.96 7.81 -2.91
C VAL A 474 7.81 7.19 -1.51
N PRO A 475 7.28 5.95 -1.36
CA PRO A 475 7.24 5.28 -0.07
C PRO A 475 8.61 5.21 0.63
N MET A 476 9.65 4.69 -0.03
CA MET A 476 10.97 4.49 0.59
C MET A 476 11.66 5.81 0.96
N LEU A 477 11.63 6.81 0.08
CA LEU A 477 12.23 8.13 0.34
C LEU A 477 11.63 8.81 1.57
N VAL A 478 10.34 8.59 1.82
CA VAL A 478 9.62 9.12 2.99
C VAL A 478 9.88 8.24 4.20
N TYR A 479 9.84 6.92 4.05
CA TYR A 479 9.98 5.97 5.13
C TYR A 479 11.33 6.08 5.84
N LEU A 480 12.44 6.21 5.10
CA LEU A 480 13.79 6.31 5.68
C LEU A 480 14.36 7.73 5.68
N ASP A 481 13.48 8.73 5.67
CA ASP A 481 13.79 10.16 5.81
C ASP A 481 14.81 10.68 4.79
N SER A 482 14.89 10.07 3.60
CA SER A 482 15.73 10.57 2.50
C SER A 482 15.30 11.98 2.08
N ILE A 483 14.01 12.31 2.19
CA ILE A 483 13.49 13.67 1.97
C ILE A 483 14.10 14.73 2.91
N LEU A 484 14.76 14.32 4.00
CA LEU A 484 15.49 15.16 4.96
C LEU A 484 17.02 15.07 4.81
N ASN A 485 17.53 14.44 3.74
CA ASN A 485 18.96 14.27 3.51
C ASN A 485 19.56 15.44 2.69
N PHE A 486 20.22 16.37 3.37
CA PHE A 486 20.76 17.60 2.76
C PHE A 486 22.28 17.67 2.84
N ALA A 487 22.94 18.34 1.90
CA ALA A 487 24.40 18.52 1.89
C ALA A 487 24.98 19.09 3.19
N ALA A 488 24.24 19.99 3.85
CA ALA A 488 24.67 20.62 5.10
C ALA A 488 24.48 19.71 6.34
N GLU A 489 23.57 18.74 6.24
CA GLU A 489 23.22 17.80 7.30
C GLU A 489 22.88 16.45 6.66
N PRO A 490 23.89 15.68 6.22
CA PRO A 490 23.64 14.37 5.63
C PRO A 490 22.95 13.44 6.63
N ASN A 491 21.88 12.78 6.19
CA ASN A 491 21.09 11.85 6.99
C ASN A 491 21.52 10.41 6.70
N GLU A 492 22.03 9.72 7.72
CA GLU A 492 22.54 8.37 7.61
C GLU A 492 21.48 7.26 7.64
N ASN A 493 20.21 7.57 7.94
CA ASN A 493 19.17 6.54 8.12
C ASN A 493 19.10 5.59 6.90
N TYR A 494 18.77 6.10 5.72
CA TYR A 494 18.73 5.27 4.51
C TYR A 494 20.11 4.73 4.11
N ALA A 495 21.18 5.50 4.33
CA ALA A 495 22.54 5.08 4.01
C ALA A 495 23.00 3.85 4.81
N ARG A 496 22.51 3.73 6.05
CA ARG A 496 22.69 2.55 6.87
C ARG A 496 21.86 1.41 6.31
N GLU A 497 20.54 1.58 6.20
CA GLU A 497 19.67 0.46 5.78
C GLU A 497 19.99 -0.08 4.39
N ILE A 498 20.40 0.77 3.44
CA ILE A 498 20.80 0.31 2.11
C ILE A 498 22.03 -0.61 2.18
N LEU A 499 22.98 -0.36 3.08
CA LEU A 499 24.14 -1.22 3.30
C LEU A 499 23.80 -2.43 4.16
N GLU A 500 23.07 -2.24 5.26
CA GLU A 500 22.86 -3.25 6.31
C GLU A 500 21.73 -4.23 5.98
N LEU A 501 20.63 -3.76 5.37
CA LEU A 501 19.39 -4.54 5.25
C LEU A 501 19.06 -4.91 3.80
N HIS A 502 19.41 -4.04 2.85
CA HIS A 502 19.09 -4.24 1.44
C HIS A 502 20.24 -4.79 0.59
N THR A 503 21.51 -4.59 0.98
CA THR A 503 22.65 -5.02 0.15
C THR A 503 23.64 -5.92 0.85
N LEU A 504 24.51 -5.41 1.71
CA LEU A 504 25.66 -6.17 2.21
C LEU A 504 25.29 -7.09 3.37
N GLY A 505 24.27 -6.74 4.16
CA GLY A 505 24.03 -7.37 5.44
C GLY A 505 24.85 -6.71 6.55
N VAL A 506 24.33 -6.73 7.78
CA VAL A 506 25.00 -6.17 8.96
C VAL A 506 26.42 -6.72 9.12
N ASP A 507 27.38 -5.83 9.40
CA ASP A 507 28.80 -6.13 9.65
C ASP A 507 29.55 -6.83 8.48
N ASN A 508 29.04 -6.73 7.24
CA ASN A 508 29.60 -7.43 6.08
C ASN A 508 30.47 -6.56 5.15
N GLY A 509 31.54 -5.98 5.68
CA GLY A 509 32.62 -5.40 4.85
C GLY A 509 32.51 -3.91 4.51
N TYR A 510 31.68 -3.16 5.23
CA TYR A 510 31.61 -1.70 5.20
C TYR A 510 31.99 -1.10 6.57
N THR A 511 32.20 0.22 6.60
CA THR A 511 32.57 0.98 7.80
C THR A 511 31.60 2.13 8.05
N GLN A 512 31.66 2.73 9.23
CA GLN A 512 30.89 3.96 9.52
C GLN A 512 31.20 5.09 8.52
N THR A 513 32.44 5.19 8.04
CA THR A 513 32.80 6.18 7.01
C THR A 513 32.11 5.88 5.68
N ASP A 514 31.90 4.61 5.34
CA ASP A 514 31.15 4.26 4.12
C ASP A 514 29.69 4.70 4.23
N ILE A 515 29.07 4.57 5.41
CA ILE A 515 27.72 5.08 5.68
C ILE A 515 27.66 6.60 5.48
N GLU A 516 28.63 7.33 6.04
CA GLU A 516 28.72 8.79 5.88
C GLU A 516 28.86 9.18 4.40
N GLU A 517 29.70 8.49 3.63
CA GLU A 517 29.92 8.77 2.21
C GLU A 517 28.72 8.38 1.33
N VAL A 518 28.03 7.29 1.67
CA VAL A 518 26.75 6.91 1.04
C VAL A 518 25.67 7.95 1.33
N ALA A 519 25.55 8.42 2.57
CA ALA A 519 24.61 9.48 2.93
C ALA A 519 24.85 10.73 2.10
N ARG A 520 26.12 11.14 1.94
CA ARG A 520 26.53 12.26 1.09
C ARG A 520 26.16 12.03 -0.39
N ALA A 521 26.34 10.83 -0.94
CA ALA A 521 26.01 10.50 -2.32
C ALA A 521 24.51 10.62 -2.63
N LEU A 522 23.66 10.32 -1.63
CA LEU A 522 22.20 10.36 -1.74
C LEU A 522 21.59 11.72 -1.35
N THR A 523 22.39 12.74 -1.02
CA THR A 523 21.88 14.07 -0.67
C THR A 523 21.11 14.71 -1.84
N GLY A 524 20.03 15.43 -1.52
CA GLY A 524 19.18 16.09 -2.52
C GLY A 524 18.15 15.17 -3.18
N TRP A 525 18.15 13.87 -2.90
CA TRP A 525 17.07 12.96 -3.29
C TRP A 525 15.83 13.28 -2.47
N THR A 526 14.73 13.62 -3.13
CA THR A 526 13.51 14.05 -2.46
C THR A 526 12.30 13.72 -3.32
N VAL A 527 11.11 14.11 -2.86
CA VAL A 527 9.86 13.88 -3.60
C VAL A 527 9.27 15.19 -4.06
N THR A 528 8.56 15.15 -5.17
CA THR A 528 7.74 16.25 -5.62
C THR A 528 6.54 15.72 -6.34
N ARG A 529 5.46 16.48 -6.33
CA ARG A 529 4.35 16.20 -7.22
C ARG A 529 4.78 16.51 -8.65
N ILE A 530 4.27 15.86 -9.70
CA ILE A 530 4.48 16.22 -11.11
C ILE A 530 3.15 16.25 -11.89
N PRO A 531 2.97 17.09 -12.93
CA PRO A 531 1.81 17.03 -13.80
C PRO A 531 1.79 15.71 -14.59
N ASN A 532 0.61 15.26 -15.01
CA ASN A 532 0.46 13.98 -15.72
C ASN A 532 1.26 13.93 -17.04
N GLY A 533 1.34 15.05 -17.76
CA GLY A 533 2.14 15.16 -18.99
C GLY A 533 3.66 15.12 -18.80
N MET A 534 4.16 15.10 -17.56
CA MET A 534 5.59 14.98 -17.24
C MET A 534 5.97 13.60 -16.69
N ILE A 535 5.01 12.69 -16.51
CA ILE A 535 5.29 11.34 -16.07
C ILE A 535 6.04 10.61 -17.19
N VAL A 536 7.20 10.06 -16.84
CA VAL A 536 7.98 9.18 -17.71
C VAL A 536 8.23 7.88 -16.96
N PRO A 537 8.29 6.73 -17.66
CA PRO A 537 8.45 5.43 -17.00
C PRO A 537 9.83 5.30 -16.35
N PHE A 538 9.98 4.31 -15.46
CA PHE A 538 11.30 3.87 -15.00
C PHE A 538 12.14 3.34 -16.19
N PRO A 539 13.47 3.60 -16.26
CA PRO A 539 14.29 4.39 -15.33
C PRO A 539 14.42 5.88 -15.71
N ASP A 540 13.66 6.35 -16.70
CA ASP A 540 13.83 7.70 -17.28
C ASP A 540 13.59 8.80 -16.25
N TYR A 541 12.63 8.62 -15.32
CA TYR A 541 12.36 9.63 -14.29
C TYR A 541 13.50 9.78 -13.26
N VAL A 542 14.35 8.75 -13.13
CA VAL A 542 15.52 8.77 -12.25
C VAL A 542 16.74 9.33 -12.97
N THR A 543 16.97 8.88 -14.21
CA THR A 543 18.14 9.27 -15.01
C THR A 543 18.02 10.68 -15.58
N THR A 544 16.79 11.19 -15.72
CA THR A 544 16.49 12.58 -16.13
C THR A 544 15.51 13.25 -15.17
N PRO A 545 15.88 13.44 -13.89
CA PRO A 545 14.95 13.80 -12.85
C PRO A 545 14.51 15.25 -12.96
N VAL A 546 13.34 15.54 -12.40
CA VAL A 546 12.91 16.92 -12.17
C VAL A 546 13.86 17.55 -11.15
N THR A 547 14.45 18.70 -11.50
CA THR A 547 15.40 19.42 -10.64
C THR A 547 14.86 20.72 -10.06
N THR A 548 14.01 21.39 -10.83
CA THR A 548 13.37 22.64 -10.43
C THR A 548 12.25 22.40 -9.42
N SER A 549 11.95 23.39 -8.58
CA SER A 549 10.70 23.39 -7.83
C SER A 549 9.53 23.57 -8.80
N ASN A 550 8.45 22.81 -8.62
CA ASN A 550 7.28 22.80 -9.52
C ASN A 550 6.36 24.01 -9.35
N HIS A 551 6.91 25.13 -8.89
CA HIS A 551 6.19 26.40 -8.71
C HIS A 551 6.85 27.51 -9.53
N SER A 552 7.16 27.24 -10.80
CA SER A 552 7.60 28.30 -11.70
C SER A 552 6.39 29.00 -12.31
N TRP A 553 6.25 30.29 -11.98
CA TRP A 553 5.24 31.19 -12.49
C TRP A 553 5.89 32.20 -13.44
N VAL A 554 5.14 32.64 -14.45
CA VAL A 554 5.41 33.92 -15.09
C VAL A 554 4.66 34.98 -14.28
N THR A 555 5.39 35.71 -13.45
CA THR A 555 4.83 36.74 -12.56
C THR A 555 4.85 38.11 -13.22
N THR A 556 3.70 38.77 -13.23
CA THR A 556 3.54 40.18 -13.62
C THR A 556 3.09 40.98 -12.39
N GLU A 557 3.85 42.01 -12.01
CA GLU A 557 3.42 42.92 -10.94
C GLU A 557 2.34 43.88 -11.50
N LEU A 558 1.14 43.83 -10.92
CA LEU A 558 0.05 44.76 -11.19
C LEU A 558 0.13 46.00 -10.30
N ILE A 559 0.67 45.82 -9.08
CA ILE A 559 1.13 46.88 -8.18
C ILE A 559 2.47 46.42 -7.61
N ALA A 560 3.52 47.21 -7.79
CA ALA A 560 4.86 46.88 -7.31
C ALA A 560 5.17 47.54 -5.96
N ILE A 561 6.08 46.94 -5.18
CA ILE A 561 6.65 47.60 -4.01
C ILE A 561 7.47 48.80 -4.50
N GLY A 562 7.17 49.97 -3.94
CA GLY A 562 7.80 51.25 -4.26
C GLY A 562 6.98 52.09 -5.25
N ASP A 563 5.83 51.60 -5.74
CA ASP A 563 4.91 52.40 -6.54
C ASP A 563 4.35 53.58 -5.72
N ASP A 564 4.09 54.71 -6.39
CA ASP A 564 3.41 55.85 -5.77
C ASP A 564 1.95 55.52 -5.43
N TRP A 565 1.56 55.69 -4.17
CA TRP A 565 0.19 55.54 -3.68
C TRP A 565 -0.39 56.89 -3.24
N GLN A 566 -1.71 57.03 -3.39
CA GLN A 566 -2.43 58.14 -2.76
C GLN A 566 -2.71 57.77 -1.31
N TYR A 567 -2.40 58.64 -0.36
CA TYR A 567 -2.62 58.40 1.05
C TYR A 567 -3.22 59.61 1.78
N PHE A 568 -3.99 59.31 2.83
CA PHE A 568 -4.71 60.28 3.66
C PHE A 568 -4.45 59.98 5.13
N LYS A 569 -4.07 60.99 5.89
CA LYS A 569 -3.76 60.84 7.33
C LYS A 569 -5.05 60.68 8.11
N GLY A 570 -5.13 59.69 9.00
CA GLY A 570 -6.30 59.43 9.84
C GLY A 570 -6.43 60.43 10.99
N THR A 571 -6.58 61.71 10.68
CA THR A 571 -7.01 62.74 11.64
C THR A 571 -8.53 62.95 11.62
N GLU A 572 -9.18 62.47 10.56
CA GLU A 572 -10.62 62.40 10.35
C GLU A 572 -10.94 61.25 9.38
N GLU A 573 -12.23 60.94 9.19
CA GLU A 573 -12.66 59.97 8.18
C GLU A 573 -12.49 60.55 6.76
N PRO A 574 -11.99 59.77 5.77
CA PRO A 574 -11.88 60.27 4.40
C PRO A 574 -13.25 60.54 3.74
N THR A 575 -14.25 59.72 4.09
CA THR A 575 -15.65 59.89 3.70
C THR A 575 -16.56 59.67 4.92
N PRO A 576 -16.77 60.67 5.78
CA PRO A 576 -17.65 60.52 6.94
C PRO A 576 -19.11 60.40 6.50
N GLY A 577 -19.85 59.49 7.14
CA GLY A 577 -21.29 59.39 6.99
C GLY A 577 -22.03 60.57 7.65
N PRO A 578 -23.37 60.64 7.53
CA PRO A 578 -24.16 61.76 8.06
C PRO A 578 -23.98 62.06 9.55
N SER A 579 -23.54 61.09 10.36
CA SER A 579 -23.27 61.24 11.80
C SER A 579 -21.78 61.23 12.14
N GLY A 580 -20.90 61.30 11.13
CA GLY A 580 -19.44 61.22 11.30
C GLY A 580 -18.90 59.80 11.43
N GLU A 581 -19.73 58.78 11.17
CA GLU A 581 -19.33 57.37 11.15
C GLU A 581 -18.42 57.05 9.95
N ALA A 582 -17.57 56.04 10.11
CA ALA A 582 -16.70 55.54 9.05
C ALA A 582 -17.52 54.92 7.92
N THR A 583 -17.07 55.12 6.67
CA THR A 583 -17.69 54.52 5.48
C THR A 583 -16.63 53.97 4.53
N THR A 584 -17.05 53.12 3.59
CA THR A 584 -16.18 52.54 2.56
C THR A 584 -16.18 53.33 1.25
N ALA A 585 -16.90 54.46 1.15
CA ALA A 585 -17.06 55.19 -0.12
C ALA A 585 -15.73 55.66 -0.74
N TRP A 586 -14.71 55.95 0.08
CA TRP A 586 -13.36 56.30 -0.39
C TRP A 586 -12.60 55.15 -1.07
N THR A 587 -13.03 53.91 -0.85
CA THR A 587 -12.45 52.70 -1.44
C THR A 587 -13.05 52.34 -2.80
N GLU A 588 -14.12 53.02 -3.21
CA GLU A 588 -14.81 52.76 -4.47
C GLU A 588 -13.99 53.27 -5.68
N LEU A 589 -14.20 52.64 -6.83
CA LEU A 589 -13.52 52.97 -8.08
C LEU A 589 -13.74 54.44 -8.51
N GLY A 590 -14.93 54.98 -8.23
CA GLY A 590 -15.33 56.34 -8.61
C GLY A 590 -14.89 57.46 -7.68
N PHE A 591 -14.20 57.16 -6.58
CA PHE A 591 -13.76 58.17 -5.61
C PHE A 591 -12.65 59.07 -6.17
N ASP A 592 -12.80 60.39 -5.96
CA ASP A 592 -11.81 61.41 -6.34
C ASP A 592 -10.82 61.63 -5.20
N ASP A 593 -9.60 61.11 -5.36
CA ASP A 593 -8.49 61.24 -4.43
C ASP A 593 -7.46 62.28 -4.85
N SER A 594 -7.80 63.18 -5.78
CA SER A 594 -6.86 64.19 -6.29
C SER A 594 -6.33 65.17 -5.23
N THR A 595 -6.96 65.21 -4.05
CA THR A 595 -6.52 66.02 -2.90
C THR A 595 -5.70 65.24 -1.87
N TRP A 596 -5.52 63.93 -2.05
CA TRP A 596 -4.73 63.10 -1.16
C TRP A 596 -3.23 63.37 -1.36
N LEU A 597 -2.43 62.97 -0.37
CA LEU A 597 -0.98 63.03 -0.46
C LEU A 597 -0.49 61.89 -1.35
N THR A 598 0.65 62.04 -2.01
CA THR A 598 1.22 60.99 -2.86
C THR A 598 2.63 60.64 -2.39
N GLY A 599 2.94 59.34 -2.33
CA GLY A 599 4.29 58.87 -2.05
C GLY A 599 4.47 57.37 -2.32
N PRO A 600 5.70 56.89 -2.54
CA PRO A 600 5.99 55.48 -2.75
C PRO A 600 5.65 54.61 -1.51
N THR A 601 5.22 53.37 -1.72
CA THR A 601 4.98 52.40 -0.63
C THR A 601 6.24 52.05 0.15
N GLY A 602 6.08 51.50 1.35
CA GLY A 602 6.97 51.81 2.47
C GLY A 602 6.50 53.11 3.12
N ILE A 603 5.17 53.22 3.31
CA ILE A 603 4.54 54.36 3.99
C ILE A 603 4.49 54.01 5.47
N GLY A 604 5.22 54.78 6.28
CA GLY A 604 5.45 54.38 7.66
C GLY A 604 6.26 55.39 8.45
N MET A 605 6.75 54.97 9.62
CA MET A 605 7.73 55.71 10.40
C MET A 605 8.59 54.78 11.27
N GLY A 606 9.75 55.25 11.74
CA GLY A 606 10.43 54.71 12.93
C GLY A 606 11.73 53.93 12.72
N ASP A 607 11.86 53.21 11.62
CA ASP A 607 12.91 52.23 11.33
C ASP A 607 13.97 52.69 10.30
N ASN A 608 13.65 53.73 9.52
CA ASN A 608 14.45 54.27 8.40
C ASN A 608 14.54 53.35 7.17
N ASP A 609 13.62 52.41 7.00
CA ASP A 609 13.50 51.64 5.75
C ASP A 609 12.27 52.03 4.91
N ASP A 610 11.39 52.88 5.46
CA ASP A 610 10.29 53.52 4.75
C ASP A 610 10.71 54.49 3.63
N ALA A 611 10.06 54.38 2.47
CA ALA A 611 10.20 55.30 1.35
C ALA A 611 9.40 56.61 1.54
N THR A 612 8.25 56.54 2.22
CA THR A 612 7.38 57.67 2.57
C THR A 612 7.25 57.77 4.09
N VAL A 613 8.03 58.68 4.69
CA VAL A 613 8.11 58.81 6.15
C VAL A 613 7.03 59.76 6.71
N LEU A 614 6.15 59.23 7.56
CA LEU A 614 5.10 59.94 8.28
C LEU A 614 5.63 60.57 9.59
N THR A 615 6.51 61.57 9.45
CA THR A 615 7.21 62.21 10.59
C THR A 615 6.31 62.84 11.67
N ASP A 616 5.01 63.01 11.39
CA ASP A 616 4.04 63.66 12.26
C ASP A 616 2.93 62.72 12.75
N MET A 617 3.04 61.41 12.53
CA MET A 617 2.05 60.42 12.97
C MET A 617 2.08 60.21 14.48
N GLN A 618 3.26 60.01 15.05
CA GLN A 618 3.42 59.81 16.50
C GLN A 618 2.83 60.96 17.32
N ASN A 619 1.97 60.60 18.28
CA ASN A 619 1.20 61.48 19.15
C ASN A 619 0.11 62.34 18.45
N ASN A 620 -0.21 62.08 17.18
CA ASN A 620 -1.12 62.92 16.41
C ASN A 620 -2.30 62.12 15.81
N TYR A 621 -2.03 61.00 15.16
CA TYR A 621 -3.03 60.10 14.60
C TYR A 621 -2.57 58.64 14.70
N ILE A 622 -3.51 57.70 14.75
CA ILE A 622 -3.24 56.26 14.94
C ILE A 622 -3.34 55.47 13.63
N SER A 623 -3.94 56.05 12.58
CA SER A 623 -4.15 55.37 11.32
C SER A 623 -3.86 56.24 10.10
N PHE A 624 -3.67 55.61 8.95
CA PHE A 624 -3.74 56.28 7.67
C PHE A 624 -4.45 55.40 6.64
N TYR A 625 -4.91 56.03 5.58
CA TYR A 625 -5.63 55.42 4.47
C TYR A 625 -4.76 55.51 3.24
N ALA A 626 -4.74 54.47 2.43
CA ALA A 626 -3.98 54.45 1.18
C ALA A 626 -4.81 53.81 0.06
N ARG A 627 -4.68 54.28 -1.18
CA ARG A 627 -5.31 53.66 -2.35
C ARG A 627 -4.45 53.76 -3.60
N LYS A 628 -4.62 52.77 -4.48
CA LYS A 628 -3.90 52.66 -5.75
C LYS A 628 -4.77 51.99 -6.80
N THR A 629 -4.74 52.53 -8.01
CA THR A 629 -5.38 51.91 -9.16
C THR A 629 -4.43 50.96 -9.88
N PHE A 630 -4.98 49.88 -10.41
CA PHE A 630 -4.28 48.91 -11.25
C PHE A 630 -5.19 48.46 -12.39
N THR A 631 -4.62 47.81 -13.41
CA THR A 631 -5.39 47.40 -14.61
C THR A 631 -5.38 45.89 -14.77
N ILE A 632 -6.56 45.30 -15.01
CA ILE A 632 -6.74 43.91 -15.44
C ILE A 632 -7.42 43.93 -16.80
N ASN A 633 -6.89 43.19 -17.78
CA ASN A 633 -7.47 43.16 -19.13
C ASN A 633 -8.80 42.40 -19.16
N ASP A 634 -8.86 41.26 -18.46
CA ASP A 634 -10.04 40.42 -18.36
C ASP A 634 -10.04 39.73 -16.98
N PRO A 635 -11.03 40.00 -16.11
CA PRO A 635 -11.15 39.34 -14.81
C PRO A 635 -11.33 37.82 -14.88
N ALA A 636 -11.72 37.27 -16.04
CA ALA A 636 -11.94 35.84 -16.24
C ALA A 636 -10.67 35.06 -16.64
N THR A 637 -9.49 35.69 -16.67
CA THR A 637 -8.24 34.98 -16.97
C THR A 637 -7.92 33.92 -15.91
N PRO A 638 -7.40 32.73 -16.29
CA PRO A 638 -7.09 31.64 -15.36
C PRO A 638 -5.73 31.82 -14.64
N ASP A 639 -5.15 33.02 -14.66
CA ASP A 639 -3.95 33.34 -13.91
C ASP A 639 -4.23 33.38 -12.39
N ARG A 640 -3.19 33.41 -11.57
CA ARG A 640 -3.33 33.51 -10.11
C ARG A 640 -3.03 34.91 -9.62
N LEU A 641 -4.05 35.60 -9.12
CA LEU A 641 -3.90 36.93 -8.52
C LEU A 641 -3.62 36.82 -7.03
N GLU A 642 -2.50 37.39 -6.58
CA GLU A 642 -2.08 37.37 -5.19
C GLU A 642 -1.76 38.78 -4.71
N LEU A 643 -2.29 39.13 -3.54
CA LEU A 643 -1.94 40.35 -2.82
C LEU A 643 -1.03 39.98 -1.65
N GLU A 644 0.13 40.59 -1.60
CA GLU A 644 1.10 40.48 -0.52
C GLU A 644 1.16 41.81 0.20
N VAL A 645 1.08 41.80 1.53
CA VAL A 645 1.21 43.01 2.33
C VAL A 645 2.12 42.74 3.51
N ASP A 646 3.30 43.36 3.52
CA ASP A 646 4.10 43.50 4.74
C ASP A 646 3.64 44.77 5.45
N TYR A 647 3.30 44.66 6.74
CA TYR A 647 2.69 45.74 7.50
C TYR A 647 3.13 45.72 8.95
N ASP A 648 3.04 46.87 9.60
CA ASP A 648 3.23 47.02 11.04
C ASP A 648 1.92 47.42 11.71
N ASP A 649 1.71 46.77 12.84
CA ASP A 649 0.54 46.69 13.69
C ASP A 649 -0.72 46.12 13.03
N GLY A 650 -1.48 46.88 12.24
CA GLY A 650 -2.77 46.42 11.71
C GLY A 650 -3.11 46.95 10.33
N VAL A 651 -3.75 46.11 9.50
CA VAL A 651 -4.18 46.48 8.14
C VAL A 651 -5.57 45.93 7.80
N VAL A 652 -6.38 46.72 7.09
CA VAL A 652 -7.66 46.31 6.48
C VAL A 652 -7.64 46.68 5.00
N LEU A 653 -7.97 45.73 4.12
CA LEU A 653 -7.78 45.80 2.68
C LEU A 653 -9.12 45.73 1.95
N TYR A 654 -9.28 46.59 0.96
CA TYR A 654 -10.50 46.73 0.16
C TYR A 654 -10.20 46.66 -1.32
N LEU A 655 -11.04 45.95 -2.07
CA LEU A 655 -11.03 45.89 -3.52
C LEU A 655 -12.33 46.46 -4.07
N ASN A 656 -12.24 47.52 -4.87
CA ASN A 656 -13.39 48.15 -5.53
C ASN A 656 -14.60 48.42 -4.60
N GLY A 657 -14.38 48.89 -3.37
CA GLY A 657 -15.47 49.17 -2.43
C GLY A 657 -15.72 48.12 -1.35
N THR A 658 -15.23 46.89 -1.56
CA THR A 658 -15.55 45.73 -0.70
C THR A 658 -14.32 45.29 0.07
N GLU A 659 -14.47 45.02 1.37
CA GLU A 659 -13.38 44.48 2.20
C GLU A 659 -13.04 43.05 1.77
N VAL A 660 -11.76 42.78 1.48
CA VAL A 660 -11.29 41.47 0.99
C VAL A 660 -10.41 40.74 1.99
N ALA A 661 -9.78 41.48 2.91
CA ALA A 661 -8.99 40.89 3.99
C ALA A 661 -8.73 41.92 5.10
N ARG A 662 -8.47 41.43 6.31
CA ARG A 662 -7.92 42.21 7.43
C ARG A 662 -6.91 41.38 8.20
N SER A 663 -5.96 42.04 8.86
CA SER A 663 -5.01 41.39 9.76
C SER A 663 -5.72 40.83 11.00
N GLN A 664 -5.16 39.78 11.60
CA GLN A 664 -5.68 39.22 12.86
C GLN A 664 -5.65 40.24 14.00
N THR A 665 -4.71 41.19 13.95
CA THR A 665 -4.62 42.33 14.87
C THR A 665 -5.77 43.33 14.73
N MET A 666 -6.60 43.21 13.68
CA MET A 666 -7.79 44.02 13.43
C MET A 666 -9.09 43.20 13.48
N ALA A 667 -9.05 41.94 13.94
CA ALA A 667 -10.20 41.03 13.94
C ALA A 667 -11.40 41.57 14.73
N ASP A 668 -11.15 42.22 15.88
CA ASP A 668 -12.20 42.75 16.77
C ASP A 668 -12.70 44.16 16.37
N ALA A 669 -12.10 44.78 15.34
CA ALA A 669 -12.49 46.12 14.92
C ALA A 669 -13.84 46.11 14.16
N PRO A 670 -14.67 47.17 14.29
CA PRO A 670 -15.87 47.33 13.47
C PRO A 670 -15.55 47.26 11.96
N ALA A 671 -16.55 46.96 11.13
CA ALA A 671 -16.44 46.96 9.67
C ALA A 671 -17.33 48.07 9.06
N PRO A 672 -16.77 49.13 8.45
CA PRO A 672 -15.33 49.47 8.42
C PRO A 672 -14.83 49.99 9.79
N PRO A 673 -13.53 49.87 10.10
CA PRO A 673 -12.94 50.48 11.29
C PRO A 673 -13.00 52.01 11.22
N PRO A 674 -13.28 52.71 12.34
CA PRO A 674 -13.08 54.15 12.40
C PRO A 674 -11.60 54.53 12.41
N PHE A 675 -11.26 55.74 11.98
CA PHE A 675 -9.87 56.23 11.94
C PHE A 675 -9.16 56.20 13.31
N THR A 676 -9.93 56.11 14.40
CA THR A 676 -9.43 56.03 15.78
C THR A 676 -9.27 54.61 16.32
N ALA A 677 -9.61 53.59 15.52
CA ALA A 677 -9.46 52.20 15.93
C ALA A 677 -7.99 51.85 16.20
N SER A 678 -7.74 51.16 17.30
CA SER A 678 -6.45 50.56 17.64
C SER A 678 -6.39 49.13 17.14
N SER A 679 -5.22 48.71 16.70
CA SER A 679 -4.89 47.32 16.39
C SER A 679 -4.24 46.58 17.57
N GLY A 680 -4.03 45.27 17.43
CA GLY A 680 -3.01 44.52 18.16
C GLY A 680 -1.61 44.68 17.53
N GLY A 681 -0.56 44.28 18.24
CA GLY A 681 0.82 44.50 17.80
C GLY A 681 1.30 43.49 16.75
N HIS A 682 2.03 43.96 15.74
CA HIS A 682 2.66 43.17 14.68
C HIS A 682 3.83 43.92 14.06
N GLU A 683 4.91 43.25 13.69
CA GLU A 683 6.10 43.90 13.11
C GLU A 683 6.25 43.51 11.63
N ALA A 684 6.56 44.48 10.77
CA ALA A 684 6.96 44.20 9.39
C ALA A 684 8.34 43.51 9.38
N ASN A 685 8.41 42.26 8.94
CA ASN A 685 9.60 41.42 9.09
C ASN A 685 10.01 40.67 7.83
N GLY A 686 9.48 41.07 6.66
CA GLY A 686 9.71 40.41 5.38
C GLY A 686 8.88 39.14 5.19
N ARG A 687 7.89 38.87 6.06
CA ARG A 687 6.92 37.78 5.91
C ARG A 687 5.53 38.37 5.67
N PRO A 688 5.22 38.79 4.43
CA PRO A 688 3.98 39.47 4.14
C PRO A 688 2.76 38.57 4.40
N MET A 689 1.66 39.20 4.79
CA MET A 689 0.33 38.58 4.74
C MET A 689 -0.03 38.34 3.27
N LEU A 690 -0.38 37.10 2.94
CA LEU A 690 -0.79 36.70 1.59
C LEU A 690 -2.32 36.60 1.52
N VAL A 691 -2.91 37.25 0.52
CA VAL A 691 -4.35 37.23 0.22
C VAL A 691 -4.53 36.69 -1.19
N ASP A 692 -5.30 35.60 -1.32
CA ASP A 692 -5.68 35.03 -2.60
C ASP A 692 -6.80 35.87 -3.23
N LEU A 693 -6.45 36.69 -4.23
CA LEU A 693 -7.39 37.59 -4.89
C LEU A 693 -8.26 36.90 -5.94
N ASP A 694 -7.98 35.65 -6.30
CA ASP A 694 -8.78 34.93 -7.29
C ASP A 694 -10.23 34.76 -6.83
N HIS A 695 -10.46 34.57 -5.54
CA HIS A 695 -11.80 34.49 -4.94
C HIS A 695 -12.62 35.78 -5.08
N PHE A 696 -11.94 36.90 -5.35
CA PHE A 696 -12.54 38.23 -5.44
C PHE A 696 -12.63 38.74 -6.87
N ARG A 697 -12.40 37.88 -7.88
CA ARG A 697 -12.50 38.25 -9.31
C ARG A 697 -13.87 38.81 -9.70
N HIS A 698 -14.94 38.39 -9.02
CA HIS A 698 -16.29 38.91 -9.22
C HIS A 698 -16.44 40.39 -8.82
N LEU A 699 -15.53 40.92 -8.00
CA LEU A 699 -15.46 42.34 -7.65
C LEU A 699 -14.67 43.16 -8.69
N MET A 700 -13.92 42.50 -9.57
CA MET A 700 -13.04 43.15 -10.55
C MET A 700 -13.76 43.43 -11.86
N VAL A 701 -13.37 44.52 -12.51
CA VAL A 701 -13.85 44.90 -13.84
C VAL A 701 -12.71 44.90 -14.86
N ALA A 702 -13.03 44.61 -16.11
CA ALA A 702 -12.08 44.80 -17.20
C ALA A 702 -11.67 46.28 -17.30
N GLY A 703 -10.37 46.54 -17.28
CA GLY A 703 -9.80 47.88 -17.18
C GLY A 703 -9.34 48.21 -15.76
N THR A 704 -9.67 49.42 -15.30
CA THR A 704 -9.16 49.98 -14.06
C THR A 704 -9.91 49.44 -12.84
N ASN A 705 -9.14 49.01 -11.84
CA ASN A 705 -9.59 48.56 -10.52
C ASN A 705 -8.84 49.37 -9.45
N VAL A 706 -9.31 49.34 -8.20
CA VAL A 706 -8.67 50.02 -7.07
C VAL A 706 -8.46 49.06 -5.91
N LEU A 707 -7.22 49.03 -5.40
CA LEU A 707 -6.88 48.47 -4.09
C LEU A 707 -6.79 49.63 -3.09
N ALA A 708 -7.43 49.47 -1.94
CA ALA A 708 -7.40 50.45 -0.86
C ALA A 708 -7.08 49.78 0.47
N ALA A 709 -6.47 50.52 1.39
CA ALA A 709 -5.99 49.99 2.67
C ALA A 709 -6.19 51.01 3.80
N GLN A 710 -6.54 50.51 4.98
CA GLN A 710 -6.43 51.24 6.25
C GLN A 710 -5.32 50.59 7.06
N VAL A 711 -4.39 51.39 7.57
CA VAL A 711 -3.27 50.92 8.39
C VAL A 711 -3.39 51.56 9.77
N HIS A 712 -3.27 50.77 10.83
CA HIS A 712 -3.56 51.16 12.21
C HIS A 712 -2.44 50.72 13.16
N ASN A 713 -2.04 51.64 14.04
CA ASN A 713 -1.15 51.34 15.16
C ASN A 713 -1.91 50.87 16.39
N VAL A 714 -1.19 50.23 17.32
CA VAL A 714 -1.73 49.79 18.61
C VAL A 714 -2.16 50.98 19.47
N VAL A 715 -1.37 52.07 19.45
CA VAL A 715 -1.64 53.28 20.22
C VAL A 715 -1.18 54.53 19.48
N ILE A 716 -1.76 55.68 19.83
CA ILE A 716 -1.37 56.98 19.26
C ILE A 716 0.10 57.36 19.53
N THR A 717 0.76 56.70 20.50
CA THR A 717 2.16 56.96 20.85
C THR A 717 3.14 56.03 20.14
N SER A 718 2.68 55.06 19.34
CA SER A 718 3.54 54.14 18.57
C SER A 718 4.55 54.92 17.74
N ASN A 719 5.76 54.37 17.64
CA ASN A 719 6.90 55.03 17.02
C ASN A 719 7.38 54.34 15.74
N ASP A 720 6.72 53.26 15.38
CA ASP A 720 6.89 52.38 14.23
C ASP A 720 5.56 52.24 13.50
N THR A 721 5.62 52.16 12.18
CA THR A 721 4.51 51.81 11.28
C THR A 721 5.12 51.46 9.94
N SER A 722 4.57 50.50 9.21
CA SER A 722 5.06 50.13 7.88
C SER A 722 3.91 49.59 7.02
N PHE A 723 3.93 49.87 5.71
CA PHE A 723 2.95 49.37 4.75
C PHE A 723 3.54 49.20 3.36
N LEU A 724 3.71 47.95 2.94
CA LEU A 724 4.31 47.53 1.67
C LEU A 724 3.42 46.52 0.95
N PRO A 725 2.41 46.99 0.19
CA PRO A 725 1.55 46.13 -0.63
C PRO A 725 2.17 45.80 -1.99
N ARG A 726 1.88 44.61 -2.51
CA ARG A 726 2.18 44.16 -3.86
C ARG A 726 1.02 43.32 -4.40
N ILE A 727 0.61 43.56 -5.65
CA ILE A 727 -0.29 42.64 -6.38
C ILE A 727 0.49 41.99 -7.50
N THR A 728 0.44 40.66 -7.57
CA THR A 728 1.00 39.89 -8.67
C THR A 728 -0.08 39.10 -9.41
N SER A 729 0.04 39.05 -10.73
CA SER A 729 -0.62 38.09 -11.62
C SER A 729 0.39 37.01 -11.98
N ASN A 730 0.07 35.77 -11.63
CA ASN A 730 0.98 34.64 -11.75
C ASN A 730 0.40 33.62 -12.74
N VAL A 731 0.99 33.53 -13.93
CA VAL A 731 0.59 32.53 -14.92
C VAL A 731 1.39 31.24 -14.69
N PRO A 732 0.73 30.09 -14.45
CA PRO A 732 1.41 28.81 -14.36
C PRO A 732 2.27 28.56 -15.59
N THR A 733 3.54 28.19 -15.43
CA THR A 733 4.28 27.60 -16.56
C THR A 733 3.79 26.18 -16.83
N SER A 734 4.18 25.56 -17.94
CA SER A 734 3.86 24.14 -18.22
C SER A 734 4.46 23.15 -17.21
N ARG A 735 5.33 23.60 -16.30
CA ARG A 735 5.90 22.81 -15.20
C ARG A 735 5.28 23.13 -13.84
N HIS A 736 4.31 24.04 -13.81
CA HIS A 736 3.65 24.44 -12.58
C HIS A 736 2.69 23.36 -12.12
N ILE A 737 2.73 23.05 -10.84
CA ILE A 737 1.75 22.19 -10.19
C ILE A 737 1.05 23.05 -9.18
N ASP A 738 -0.24 23.25 -9.44
CA ASP A 738 -1.09 23.78 -8.41
C ASP A 738 -1.15 22.72 -7.31
N LEU A 739 -0.59 23.03 -6.14
CA LEU A 739 -0.69 22.15 -4.98
C LEU A 739 -2.16 21.86 -4.64
N ASN A 740 -3.12 22.67 -5.11
CA ASN A 740 -4.54 22.40 -4.97
C ASN A 740 -5.14 21.51 -6.08
N ASN A 741 -4.46 21.34 -7.25
CA ASN A 741 -4.89 20.40 -8.30
C ASN A 741 -4.62 18.97 -7.84
N ARG A 742 -5.61 18.26 -7.32
CA ARG A 742 -5.48 16.88 -6.76
C ARG A 742 -5.12 15.78 -7.79
N GLN A 743 -4.87 16.08 -9.06
CA GLN A 743 -4.57 15.06 -10.09
C GLN A 743 -3.08 14.80 -10.43
N GLY A 744 -2.13 15.70 -10.12
CA GLY A 744 -0.69 15.42 -10.27
C GLY A 744 -0.20 14.27 -9.37
N GLN A 745 0.82 13.54 -9.81
CA GLN A 745 1.35 12.35 -9.12
C GLN A 745 2.58 12.69 -8.28
N TRP A 746 2.74 12.08 -7.11
CA TRP A 746 4.02 12.15 -6.39
C TRP A 746 5.06 11.34 -7.14
N ASN A 747 6.26 11.90 -7.30
CA ASN A 747 7.36 11.26 -8.00
C ASN A 747 8.70 11.71 -7.40
N PHE A 748 9.77 11.00 -7.73
CA PHE A 748 11.14 11.35 -7.42
C PHE A 748 11.53 12.73 -7.96
N ARG A 749 12.29 13.46 -7.15
CA ARG A 749 12.92 14.72 -7.49
C ARG A 749 14.37 14.68 -7.03
N PHE A 750 15.27 15.16 -7.87
CA PHE A 750 16.63 15.46 -7.45
C PHE A 750 16.79 16.96 -7.25
N ASN A 751 17.12 17.44 -6.05
CA ASN A 751 17.33 18.86 -5.77
C ASN A 751 18.83 19.20 -5.75
N PRO A 752 19.38 19.82 -6.81
CA PRO A 752 20.82 20.08 -6.89
C PRO A 752 21.32 21.07 -5.83
N ASP A 753 20.45 21.98 -5.36
CA ASP A 753 20.82 22.97 -4.34
C ASP A 753 21.01 22.35 -2.95
N GLN A 754 20.50 21.13 -2.76
CA GLN A 754 20.62 20.35 -1.52
C GLN A 754 21.63 19.21 -1.63
N HIS A 755 22.31 19.05 -2.76
CA HIS A 755 23.26 17.96 -3.00
C HIS A 755 24.70 18.35 -2.66
N ASP A 756 25.42 17.45 -2.00
CA ASP A 756 26.85 17.58 -1.73
C ASP A 756 27.64 17.26 -3.00
N SER A 757 28.16 18.29 -3.67
CA SER A 757 28.98 18.15 -4.88
C SER A 757 30.48 17.84 -4.62
N GLY A 758 30.85 17.58 -3.36
CA GLY A 758 32.20 17.17 -2.97
C GLY A 758 32.54 15.76 -3.47
N ALA A 759 33.84 15.48 -3.58
CA ALA A 759 34.32 14.14 -3.91
C ALA A 759 33.95 13.15 -2.78
N LYS A 760 33.69 11.91 -3.17
CA LYS A 760 33.32 10.83 -2.26
C LYS A 760 34.12 9.57 -2.56
N SER A 761 34.47 8.82 -1.53
CA SER A 761 35.23 7.57 -1.66
C SER A 761 34.59 6.51 -0.78
N ILE A 762 33.77 5.66 -1.38
CA ILE A 762 33.06 4.57 -0.71
C ILE A 762 33.92 3.29 -0.82
N PHE A 763 33.96 2.49 0.25
CA PHE A 763 34.77 1.28 0.41
C PHE A 763 36.28 1.51 0.22
N ALA A 764 36.77 2.63 0.75
CA ALA A 764 38.14 3.08 0.57
C ALA A 764 39.18 2.02 0.96
N GLY A 765 40.13 1.74 0.06
CA GLY A 765 41.21 0.77 0.28
C GLY A 765 40.82 -0.70 0.04
N THR A 766 39.58 -0.97 -0.38
CA THR A 766 39.14 -2.30 -0.81
C THR A 766 39.26 -2.46 -2.34
N PRO A 767 39.21 -3.69 -2.89
CA PRO A 767 39.12 -3.91 -4.34
C PRO A 767 37.85 -3.34 -5.00
N TYR A 768 36.85 -2.95 -4.20
CA TYR A 768 35.54 -2.48 -4.66
C TYR A 768 35.34 -0.98 -4.37
N GLN A 769 36.41 -0.24 -4.10
CA GLN A 769 36.36 1.20 -3.87
C GLN A 769 35.67 1.92 -5.03
N LEU A 770 34.66 2.73 -4.71
CA LEU A 770 33.99 3.64 -5.62
C LEU A 770 34.45 5.07 -5.34
N ASP A 771 35.13 5.68 -6.30
CA ASP A 771 35.55 7.08 -6.24
C ASP A 771 34.62 7.95 -7.10
N ILE A 772 33.77 8.73 -6.44
CA ILE A 772 32.88 9.69 -7.09
C ILE A 772 33.59 11.05 -7.18
N PRO A 773 33.72 11.64 -8.37
CA PRO A 773 34.43 12.90 -8.55
C PRO A 773 33.64 14.09 -8.00
N SER A 774 34.35 15.12 -7.51
CA SER A 774 33.73 16.40 -7.15
C SER A 774 33.26 17.18 -8.38
N GLY A 775 32.27 18.05 -8.21
CA GLY A 775 31.93 19.09 -9.19
C GLY A 775 30.83 18.71 -10.19
N ARG A 776 30.09 17.63 -9.93
CA ARG A 776 28.80 17.38 -10.58
C ARG A 776 27.79 18.42 -10.08
N ILE A 777 27.18 19.15 -11.01
CA ILE A 777 26.27 20.28 -10.72
C ILE A 777 24.98 20.13 -11.52
N GLY A 778 23.92 20.78 -11.06
CA GLY A 778 22.62 20.65 -11.72
C GLY A 778 22.15 19.20 -11.71
N ALA A 779 21.53 18.73 -12.79
CA ALA A 779 21.00 17.37 -12.86
C ALA A 779 22.09 16.28 -12.77
N ASP A 780 23.35 16.58 -13.15
CA ASP A 780 24.43 15.60 -13.14
C ASP A 780 24.78 15.08 -11.74
N GLY A 781 24.38 15.79 -10.68
CA GLY A 781 24.57 15.32 -9.30
C GLY A 781 23.82 14.03 -8.95
N VAL A 782 22.72 13.72 -9.66
CA VAL A 782 21.97 12.46 -9.44
C VAL A 782 22.82 11.22 -9.73
N LEU A 783 23.82 11.36 -10.60
CA LEU A 783 24.73 10.29 -10.99
C LEU A 783 25.53 9.73 -9.81
N ASP A 784 25.72 10.51 -8.73
CA ASP A 784 26.41 10.03 -7.53
C ASP A 784 25.67 8.87 -6.89
N GLY A 785 24.35 8.99 -6.76
CA GLY A 785 23.51 7.92 -6.23
C GLY A 785 23.34 6.77 -7.23
N ILE A 786 23.17 7.05 -8.53
CA ILE A 786 23.04 5.99 -9.55
C ILE A 786 24.31 5.12 -9.61
N GLU A 787 25.49 5.74 -9.67
CA GLU A 787 26.77 5.02 -9.68
C GLU A 787 27.03 4.26 -8.37
N LEU A 788 26.54 4.79 -7.24
CA LEU A 788 26.53 4.06 -5.98
C LEU A 788 25.66 2.80 -6.06
N ILE A 789 24.42 2.90 -6.55
CA ILE A 789 23.52 1.74 -6.70
C ILE A 789 24.14 0.68 -7.62
N ASP A 790 24.72 1.10 -8.75
CA ASP A 790 25.44 0.19 -9.67
C ASP A 790 26.62 -0.51 -8.96
N ALA A 791 27.39 0.23 -8.17
CA ALA A 791 28.51 -0.33 -7.41
C ALA A 791 28.05 -1.29 -6.31
N LEU A 792 26.94 -1.00 -5.63
CA LEU A 792 26.36 -1.89 -4.63
C LEU A 792 25.84 -3.18 -5.27
N ALA A 793 25.14 -3.12 -6.40
CA ALA A 793 24.69 -4.32 -7.12
C ALA A 793 25.86 -5.18 -7.64
N ALA A 794 26.99 -4.55 -7.96
CA ALA A 794 28.22 -5.23 -8.36
C ALA A 794 29.05 -5.77 -7.19
N HIS A 795 28.81 -5.32 -5.96
CA HIS A 795 29.61 -5.70 -4.79
C HIS A 795 29.38 -7.19 -4.40
N PRO A 796 30.43 -7.98 -4.13
CA PRO A 796 30.27 -9.41 -3.82
C PRO A 796 29.54 -9.69 -2.51
N GLY A 797 29.62 -8.77 -1.55
CA GLY A 797 28.81 -8.85 -0.33
C GLY A 797 27.31 -8.83 -0.64
N THR A 798 26.89 -8.05 -1.64
CA THR A 798 25.50 -7.98 -2.10
C THR A 798 25.07 -9.29 -2.75
N ALA A 799 25.87 -9.80 -3.69
CA ALA A 799 25.61 -11.09 -4.32
C ALA A 799 25.46 -12.20 -3.27
N GLN A 800 26.36 -12.25 -2.28
CA GLN A 800 26.31 -13.22 -1.19
C GLN A 800 25.04 -13.07 -0.34
N PHE A 801 24.74 -11.86 0.13
CA PHE A 801 23.60 -11.60 1.01
C PHE A 801 22.26 -11.89 0.34
N VAL A 802 22.05 -11.39 -0.88
CA VAL A 802 20.80 -11.61 -1.62
C VAL A 802 20.64 -13.08 -1.99
N CYS A 803 21.70 -13.77 -2.42
CA CYS A 803 21.62 -15.20 -2.70
C CYS A 803 21.32 -16.03 -1.44
N ILE A 804 21.87 -15.66 -0.27
CA ILE A 804 21.51 -16.29 1.01
C ILE A 804 20.02 -16.10 1.30
N LYS A 805 19.47 -14.89 1.15
CA LYS A 805 18.03 -14.64 1.35
C LYS A 805 17.17 -15.46 0.38
N LEU A 806 17.57 -15.62 -0.89
CA LEU A 806 16.85 -16.47 -1.84
C LEU A 806 16.93 -17.96 -1.49
N ILE A 807 18.08 -18.45 -1.01
CA ILE A 807 18.20 -19.83 -0.49
C ILE A 807 17.31 -20.00 0.74
N GLN A 808 17.27 -19.01 1.63
CA GLN A 808 16.35 -19.02 2.77
C GLN A 808 14.90 -19.08 2.31
N LYS A 809 14.47 -18.23 1.36
CA LYS A 809 13.09 -18.25 0.84
C LYS A 809 12.70 -19.61 0.25
N PHE A 810 13.54 -20.19 -0.60
CA PHE A 810 13.13 -21.33 -1.43
C PHE A 810 13.65 -22.70 -0.97
N VAL A 811 14.73 -22.78 -0.18
CA VAL A 811 15.43 -24.05 0.10
C VAL A 811 15.46 -24.35 1.59
N SER A 812 16.21 -23.59 2.39
CA SER A 812 16.53 -23.97 3.78
C SER A 812 16.91 -22.76 4.66
N ASP A 813 16.54 -22.85 5.94
CA ASP A 813 16.86 -21.87 6.98
C ASP A 813 18.29 -22.01 7.53
N GLU A 814 19.00 -23.09 7.19
CA GLU A 814 20.31 -23.43 7.77
C GLU A 814 21.50 -22.65 7.16
N ILE A 815 21.22 -21.60 6.39
CA ILE A 815 22.24 -20.72 5.82
C ILE A 815 22.00 -19.27 6.22
N SER A 816 23.07 -18.59 6.58
CA SER A 816 23.13 -17.17 6.95
C SER A 816 24.56 -16.65 6.75
N LEU A 817 24.74 -15.32 6.74
CA LEU A 817 26.08 -14.71 6.69
C LEU A 817 27.01 -15.25 7.80
N ALA A 818 26.48 -15.44 9.01
CA ALA A 818 27.23 -15.96 10.15
C ALA A 818 27.70 -17.41 9.91
N THR A 819 26.80 -18.29 9.49
CA THR A 819 27.11 -19.72 9.24
C THR A 819 28.04 -19.92 8.03
N VAL A 820 28.03 -19.00 7.07
CA VAL A 820 28.97 -19.01 5.94
C VAL A 820 30.34 -18.52 6.40
N ALA A 821 30.40 -17.48 7.24
CA ALA A 821 31.64 -16.91 7.74
C ALA A 821 32.41 -17.86 8.66
N ASP A 822 31.73 -18.64 9.50
CA ASP A 822 32.35 -19.63 10.39
C ASP A 822 32.47 -21.04 9.79
N GLY A 823 31.88 -21.27 8.62
CA GLY A 823 31.91 -22.52 7.87
C GLY A 823 30.99 -23.62 8.41
N SER A 824 30.03 -23.28 9.28
CA SER A 824 29.06 -24.22 9.85
C SER A 824 27.85 -24.52 8.96
N ALA A 825 27.60 -23.72 7.92
CA ALA A 825 26.54 -23.98 6.94
C ALA A 825 26.72 -25.36 6.26
N PRO A 826 25.63 -26.10 5.93
CA PRO A 826 25.73 -27.35 5.19
C PRO A 826 26.52 -27.23 3.88
N LEU A 827 27.34 -28.25 3.56
CA LEU A 827 28.29 -28.17 2.45
C LEU A 827 27.58 -28.02 1.10
N GLU A 828 26.45 -28.69 0.92
CA GLU A 828 25.63 -28.55 -0.29
C GLU A 828 25.05 -27.14 -0.45
N LEU A 829 24.68 -26.46 0.64
CA LEU A 829 24.19 -25.08 0.60
C LEU A 829 25.32 -24.08 0.34
N GLN A 830 26.53 -24.34 0.84
CA GLN A 830 27.72 -23.55 0.49
C GLN A 830 28.06 -23.68 -1.00
N GLY A 831 27.96 -24.90 -1.55
CA GLY A 831 28.15 -25.16 -2.98
C GLY A 831 27.13 -24.41 -3.83
N LEU A 832 25.84 -24.51 -3.47
CA LEU A 832 24.77 -23.79 -4.15
C LEU A 832 24.96 -22.27 -4.11
N LEU A 833 25.31 -21.71 -2.95
CA LEU A 833 25.59 -20.28 -2.81
C LEU A 833 26.73 -19.85 -3.75
N ALA A 834 27.81 -20.63 -3.85
CA ALA A 834 28.92 -20.31 -4.75
C ALA A 834 28.48 -20.30 -6.22
N ASP A 835 27.65 -21.27 -6.63
CA ASP A 835 27.13 -21.34 -8.00
C ASP A 835 26.15 -20.20 -8.30
N MET A 836 25.29 -19.82 -7.36
CA MET A 836 24.41 -18.66 -7.47
C MET A 836 25.19 -17.34 -7.56
N ILE A 837 26.25 -17.17 -6.78
CA ILE A 837 27.13 -15.99 -6.89
C ILE A 837 27.83 -15.97 -8.26
N ASN A 838 28.26 -17.11 -8.80
CA ASN A 838 28.80 -17.15 -10.16
C ASN A 838 27.74 -16.75 -11.20
N ALA A 839 26.50 -17.19 -11.02
CA ALA A 839 25.36 -16.83 -11.87
C ALA A 839 25.08 -15.32 -11.82
N TRP A 840 25.16 -14.71 -10.64
CA TRP A 840 24.99 -13.27 -10.42
C TRP A 840 25.90 -12.43 -11.34
N TYR A 841 27.13 -12.89 -11.60
CA TYR A 841 28.11 -12.20 -12.44
C TYR A 841 28.21 -12.74 -13.87
N SER A 842 27.32 -13.65 -14.27
CA SER A 842 27.41 -14.31 -15.58
C SER A 842 26.85 -13.48 -16.74
N THR A 843 26.02 -12.49 -16.44
CA THR A 843 25.43 -11.54 -17.40
C THR A 843 26.26 -10.25 -17.53
N PRO A 844 26.09 -9.46 -18.61
CA PRO A 844 26.85 -8.20 -18.79
C PRO A 844 26.70 -7.19 -17.64
N GLN A 845 25.51 -7.14 -17.05
CA GLN A 845 25.22 -6.45 -15.80
C GLN A 845 25.06 -7.49 -14.69
N PRO A 846 25.59 -7.28 -13.47
CA PRO A 846 25.45 -8.22 -12.38
C PRO A 846 24.02 -8.23 -11.81
N GLY A 847 23.63 -9.34 -11.17
CA GLY A 847 22.39 -9.44 -10.41
C GLY A 847 21.13 -9.73 -11.21
N HIS A 848 21.24 -10.47 -12.32
CA HIS A 848 20.06 -10.96 -13.05
C HIS A 848 19.37 -12.09 -12.26
N ILE A 849 18.25 -11.79 -11.60
CA ILE A 849 17.57 -12.69 -10.66
C ILE A 849 17.09 -13.97 -11.34
N GLN A 850 16.56 -13.89 -12.56
CA GLN A 850 16.17 -15.09 -13.32
C GLN A 850 17.32 -16.08 -13.45
N THR A 851 18.52 -15.62 -13.84
CA THR A 851 19.69 -16.49 -14.02
C THR A 851 20.18 -17.09 -12.71
N VAL A 852 20.04 -16.36 -11.61
CA VAL A 852 20.34 -16.88 -10.26
C VAL A 852 19.34 -17.97 -9.87
N LEU A 853 18.05 -17.76 -10.12
CA LEU A 853 17.00 -18.73 -9.83
C LEU A 853 17.04 -19.97 -10.73
N GLU A 854 17.49 -19.85 -11.99
CA GLU A 854 17.75 -20.99 -12.88
C GLU A 854 18.79 -21.95 -12.26
N VAL A 855 19.81 -21.40 -11.58
CA VAL A 855 20.80 -22.20 -10.83
C VAL A 855 20.21 -22.77 -9.54
N LEU A 856 19.41 -21.99 -8.82
CA LEU A 856 18.77 -22.45 -7.58
C LEU A 856 17.82 -23.63 -7.83
N PHE A 857 16.97 -23.52 -8.85
CA PHE A 857 15.95 -24.52 -9.15
C PHE A 857 16.44 -25.67 -10.02
N ASP A 858 17.60 -25.56 -10.69
CA ASP A 858 18.17 -26.60 -11.57
C ASP A 858 17.10 -27.38 -12.37
N PRO A 859 16.31 -26.70 -13.24
CA PRO A 859 15.13 -27.30 -13.87
C PRO A 859 15.44 -28.46 -14.82
N ILE A 860 16.71 -28.68 -15.16
CA ILE A 860 17.16 -29.74 -16.07
C ILE A 860 17.75 -30.91 -15.28
N GLY A 861 18.64 -30.64 -14.33
CA GLY A 861 19.33 -31.68 -13.57
C GLY A 861 18.49 -32.29 -12.46
N LEU A 862 17.59 -31.51 -11.86
CA LEU A 862 16.78 -31.86 -10.69
C LEU A 862 17.58 -32.48 -9.54
N GLY A 863 18.88 -32.17 -9.45
CA GLY A 863 19.81 -32.80 -8.50
C GLY A 863 20.36 -31.86 -7.43
N GLY A 864 20.03 -30.58 -7.51
CA GLY A 864 20.48 -29.55 -6.56
C GLY A 864 19.77 -29.63 -5.20
N PRO A 865 20.24 -28.86 -4.19
CA PRO A 865 19.68 -28.88 -2.83
C PRO A 865 18.19 -28.59 -2.75
N PHE A 866 17.63 -27.82 -3.69
CA PHE A 866 16.19 -27.56 -3.78
C PHE A 866 15.37 -28.86 -3.94
N TRP A 867 15.91 -29.88 -4.62
CA TRP A 867 15.22 -31.15 -4.89
C TRP A 867 15.57 -32.27 -3.90
N ASN A 868 16.45 -32.00 -2.91
CA ASN A 868 16.78 -33.00 -1.91
C ASN A 868 15.54 -33.28 -1.03
N THR A 869 15.20 -34.56 -0.85
CA THR A 869 14.14 -35.01 0.04
C THR A 869 14.32 -34.52 1.47
N ASP A 870 15.58 -34.35 1.93
CA ASP A 870 15.88 -33.81 3.26
C ASP A 870 15.44 -32.36 3.43
N ASN A 871 15.25 -31.61 2.34
CA ASN A 871 14.80 -30.21 2.35
C ASN A 871 13.30 -30.05 2.03
N MET A 872 12.61 -31.13 1.66
CA MET A 872 11.16 -31.14 1.44
C MET A 872 10.44 -31.09 2.80
N LYS A 873 9.42 -30.23 2.95
CA LYS A 873 8.61 -30.10 4.19
C LYS A 873 9.38 -29.67 5.44
N MET A 874 10.48 -28.94 5.26
CA MET A 874 11.27 -28.41 6.37
C MET A 874 10.99 -26.94 6.68
N LYS A 875 10.57 -26.15 5.68
CA LYS A 875 10.25 -24.73 5.87
C LYS A 875 8.84 -24.56 6.40
N VAL A 876 8.69 -23.79 7.47
CA VAL A 876 7.37 -23.37 7.96
C VAL A 876 6.84 -22.27 7.06
N LYS A 877 5.57 -22.38 6.64
CA LYS A 877 4.86 -21.34 5.90
C LYS A 877 4.77 -20.05 6.72
N THR A 878 5.10 -18.90 6.14
CA THR A 878 4.72 -17.59 6.69
C THR A 878 3.19 -17.44 6.75
N PRO A 879 2.64 -16.46 7.49
CA PRO A 879 1.19 -16.25 7.56
C PRO A 879 0.51 -16.10 6.18
N VAL A 880 1.08 -15.31 5.26
CA VAL A 880 0.53 -15.13 3.91
C VAL A 880 0.57 -16.43 3.10
N GLU A 881 1.65 -17.21 3.22
CA GLU A 881 1.77 -18.52 2.56
C GLU A 881 0.79 -19.54 3.12
N PHE A 882 0.58 -19.55 4.44
CA PHE A 882 -0.38 -20.42 5.11
C PHE A 882 -1.82 -20.13 4.64
N ILE A 883 -2.22 -18.87 4.63
CA ILE A 883 -3.55 -18.45 4.20
C ILE A 883 -3.76 -18.77 2.72
N ASN A 884 -2.86 -18.32 1.85
CA ASN A 884 -2.99 -18.52 0.40
C ASN A 884 -3.02 -20.00 0.02
N SER A 885 -2.12 -20.83 0.58
CA SER A 885 -2.11 -22.27 0.30
C SER A 885 -3.35 -22.99 0.81
N THR A 886 -3.88 -22.60 1.97
CA THR A 886 -5.14 -23.16 2.51
C THR A 886 -6.31 -22.84 1.60
N LEU A 887 -6.45 -21.58 1.16
CA LEU A 887 -7.51 -21.16 0.25
C LEU A 887 -7.38 -21.80 -1.14
N ARG A 888 -6.16 -21.85 -1.69
CA ARG A 888 -5.88 -22.45 -3.00
C ARG A 888 -6.16 -23.94 -3.03
N SER A 889 -5.76 -24.68 -1.99
CA SER A 889 -5.90 -26.14 -1.93
C SER A 889 -7.34 -26.63 -2.10
N LEU A 890 -8.32 -25.83 -1.69
CA LEU A 890 -9.76 -26.15 -1.82
C LEU A 890 -10.46 -25.38 -2.94
N GLY A 891 -9.72 -24.61 -3.74
CA GLY A 891 -10.28 -23.78 -4.81
C GLY A 891 -11.28 -22.74 -4.29
N ALA A 892 -10.96 -22.10 -3.17
CA ALA A 892 -11.87 -21.17 -2.50
C ALA A 892 -12.14 -19.90 -3.32
N LEU A 893 -13.36 -19.38 -3.19
CA LEU A 893 -13.72 -18.01 -3.58
C LEU A 893 -13.50 -17.10 -2.37
N ALA A 894 -12.59 -16.13 -2.46
CA ALA A 894 -12.20 -15.25 -1.37
C ALA A 894 -12.09 -13.79 -1.86
N SER A 895 -12.71 -12.85 -1.13
CA SER A 895 -12.76 -11.43 -1.56
C SER A 895 -12.89 -10.40 -0.43
N SER A 896 -12.58 -10.73 0.84
CA SER A 896 -12.85 -9.82 1.98
C SER A 896 -11.62 -9.26 2.69
N ASP A 897 -11.86 -8.35 3.66
CA ASP A 897 -10.82 -7.71 4.50
C ASP A 897 -10.33 -8.65 5.60
N ASP A 898 -11.12 -9.68 5.94
CA ASP A 898 -10.84 -10.53 7.09
C ASP A 898 -9.55 -11.35 6.92
N LEU A 899 -9.10 -11.59 5.67
CA LEU A 899 -7.84 -12.29 5.41
C LEU A 899 -6.61 -11.48 5.89
N ALA A 900 -6.64 -10.16 5.74
CA ALA A 900 -5.58 -9.30 6.24
C ALA A 900 -5.56 -9.28 7.77
N ASN A 901 -6.74 -9.26 8.41
CA ASN A 901 -6.87 -9.38 9.87
C ASN A 901 -6.28 -10.71 10.38
N TRP A 902 -6.58 -11.84 9.71
CA TRP A 902 -6.00 -13.14 10.06
C TRP A 902 -4.47 -13.14 9.94
N MET A 903 -3.93 -12.55 8.89
CA MET A 903 -2.47 -12.44 8.69
C MET A 903 -1.82 -11.63 9.82
N LYS A 904 -2.44 -10.49 10.18
CA LYS A 904 -2.01 -9.63 11.27
C LYS A 904 -2.06 -10.33 12.62
N ASP A 905 -3.14 -11.06 12.92
CA ASP A 905 -3.30 -11.83 14.15
C ASP A 905 -2.26 -12.97 14.26
N MET A 906 -1.78 -13.47 13.12
CA MET A 906 -0.67 -14.43 13.04
C MET A 906 0.73 -13.78 13.16
N GLY A 907 0.82 -12.44 13.13
CA GLY A 907 2.03 -11.66 13.37
C GLY A 907 2.64 -10.96 12.15
N MET A 908 1.96 -10.95 11.00
CA MET A 908 2.44 -10.31 9.76
C MET A 908 1.45 -9.25 9.28
N ASP A 909 1.92 -8.01 9.11
CA ASP A 909 1.09 -6.83 8.77
C ASP A 909 1.79 -6.06 7.64
N LEU A 910 1.77 -6.65 6.43
CA LEU A 910 2.47 -6.14 5.25
C LEU A 910 2.14 -4.67 4.97
N PHE A 911 3.09 -3.90 4.42
CA PHE A 911 2.98 -2.44 4.21
C PHE A 911 2.86 -1.58 5.48
N GLN A 912 2.84 -2.17 6.68
CA GLN A 912 2.69 -1.47 7.98
C GLN A 912 3.87 -1.76 8.92
N ARG A 913 5.03 -2.13 8.36
CA ARG A 913 6.21 -2.52 9.14
C ARG A 913 6.95 -1.27 9.62
N ALA A 914 6.91 -1.03 10.94
CA ALA A 914 7.61 0.11 11.54
C ALA A 914 9.14 -0.01 11.46
N GLU A 915 9.69 -1.23 11.56
CA GLU A 915 11.12 -1.50 11.45
C GLU A 915 11.55 -1.86 10.01
N PRO A 916 12.65 -1.30 9.48
CA PRO A 916 13.02 -1.49 8.06
C PRO A 916 13.63 -2.86 7.73
N ASP A 917 13.60 -3.80 8.69
CA ASP A 917 14.22 -5.13 8.59
C ASP A 917 13.32 -6.18 7.93
N GLY A 918 12.07 -5.82 7.63
CA GLY A 918 11.07 -6.72 7.08
C GLY A 918 10.63 -7.78 8.07
N TYR A 919 9.99 -8.81 7.54
CA TYR A 919 9.53 -10.01 8.23
C TYR A 919 10.52 -11.16 8.01
N SER A 920 10.63 -12.03 9.03
CA SER A 920 11.57 -13.15 8.99
C SER A 920 11.20 -14.20 7.95
N GLU A 921 12.18 -14.64 7.16
CA GLU A 921 12.07 -15.79 6.26
C GLU A 921 12.35 -17.13 6.98
N VAL A 922 12.71 -17.07 8.28
CA VAL A 922 13.06 -18.24 9.09
C VAL A 922 11.79 -18.81 9.73
N GLY A 923 11.55 -20.11 9.52
CA GLY A 923 10.31 -20.75 9.91
C GLY A 923 10.03 -20.77 11.41
N SER A 924 11.08 -20.83 12.24
CA SER A 924 10.93 -20.89 13.69
C SER A 924 10.27 -19.64 14.30
N ASP A 925 10.39 -18.49 13.63
CA ASP A 925 9.81 -17.23 14.10
C ASP A 925 8.28 -17.21 13.94
N TRP A 926 7.74 -18.10 13.10
CA TRP A 926 6.31 -18.24 12.84
C TRP A 926 5.64 -19.37 13.63
N ILE A 927 6.39 -20.08 14.48
CA ILE A 927 5.88 -21.17 15.34
C ILE A 927 5.93 -20.72 16.80
N GLY A 928 4.91 -19.97 17.21
CA GLY A 928 4.65 -19.59 18.59
C GLY A 928 3.25 -20.02 19.04
N THR A 929 3.00 -20.04 20.35
CA THR A 929 1.69 -20.42 20.92
C THR A 929 0.53 -19.59 20.35
N THR A 930 0.73 -18.27 20.20
CA THR A 930 -0.29 -17.36 19.64
C THR A 930 -0.51 -17.63 18.15
N THR A 931 0.57 -17.65 17.36
CA THR A 931 0.48 -17.89 15.91
C THR A 931 -0.16 -19.24 15.58
N LEU A 932 0.19 -20.31 16.32
CA LEU A 932 -0.43 -21.63 16.14
C LEU A 932 -1.93 -21.61 16.47
N LEU A 933 -2.33 -20.92 17.55
CA LEU A 933 -3.74 -20.79 17.90
C LEU A 933 -4.53 -20.09 16.78
N GLU A 934 -4.01 -18.98 16.25
CA GLU A 934 -4.70 -18.24 15.19
C GLU A 934 -4.74 -19.00 13.87
N ARG A 935 -3.70 -19.76 13.54
CA ARG A 935 -3.72 -20.70 12.40
C ARG A 935 -4.81 -21.75 12.53
N VAL A 936 -4.98 -22.34 13.71
CA VAL A 936 -6.04 -23.32 13.99
C VAL A 936 -7.42 -22.66 13.92
N ASN A 937 -7.57 -21.45 14.47
CA ASN A 937 -8.82 -20.69 14.42
C ASN A 937 -9.23 -20.40 12.97
N PHE A 938 -8.30 -19.88 12.16
CA PHE A 938 -8.49 -19.62 10.74
C PHE A 938 -8.88 -20.91 10.00
N ALA A 939 -8.07 -21.97 10.13
CA ALA A 939 -8.28 -23.25 9.44
C ALA A 939 -9.68 -23.84 9.71
N ARG A 940 -10.10 -23.85 10.98
CA ARG A 940 -11.42 -24.36 11.36
C ARG A 940 -12.55 -23.48 10.83
N ARG A 941 -12.40 -22.16 10.94
CA ARG A 941 -13.42 -21.21 10.48
C ARG A 941 -13.59 -21.29 8.96
N PHE A 942 -12.49 -21.27 8.21
CA PHE A 942 -12.47 -21.44 6.77
C PHE A 942 -13.10 -22.77 6.35
N ALA A 943 -12.65 -23.90 6.92
CA ALA A 943 -13.14 -25.22 6.51
C ALA A 943 -14.65 -25.38 6.74
N SER A 944 -15.20 -24.75 7.80
CA SER A 944 -16.62 -24.82 8.13
C SER A 944 -17.57 -24.07 7.18
N ASN A 945 -17.07 -23.19 6.30
CA ASN A 945 -17.86 -22.30 5.44
C ASN A 945 -18.89 -21.44 6.21
N VAL A 946 -18.62 -21.11 7.48
CA VAL A 946 -19.50 -20.21 8.25
C VAL A 946 -19.34 -18.75 7.83
N ASP A 947 -18.23 -18.43 7.18
CA ASP A 947 -17.93 -17.09 6.68
C ASP A 947 -18.40 -16.92 5.23
N ASN A 948 -18.96 -15.75 4.91
CA ASN A 948 -19.38 -15.43 3.53
C ASN A 948 -18.22 -14.88 2.69
N ASP A 949 -17.14 -14.51 3.37
CA ASP A 949 -15.97 -13.84 2.83
C ASP A 949 -15.02 -14.75 2.06
N TYR A 950 -14.99 -16.02 2.45
CA TYR A 950 -14.19 -17.07 1.84
C TYR A 950 -14.95 -18.40 1.91
N GLN A 951 -15.21 -19.03 0.77
CA GLN A 951 -15.99 -20.27 0.70
C GLN A 951 -15.41 -21.26 -0.31
N TRP A 952 -15.48 -22.54 0.03
CA TRP A 952 -15.11 -23.64 -0.86
C TRP A 952 -16.26 -24.63 -1.04
N ASN A 953 -16.26 -25.39 -2.13
CA ASN A 953 -17.34 -26.34 -2.42
C ASN A 953 -16.89 -27.79 -2.18
N ILE A 954 -17.33 -28.37 -1.07
CA ILE A 954 -17.05 -29.78 -0.73
C ILE A 954 -17.51 -30.77 -1.82
N SER A 955 -18.54 -30.42 -2.59
CA SER A 955 -19.05 -31.27 -3.69
C SER A 955 -18.10 -31.35 -4.88
N SER A 956 -17.07 -30.49 -4.93
CA SER A 956 -15.99 -30.60 -5.91
C SER A 956 -15.05 -31.77 -5.62
N PHE A 957 -15.05 -32.28 -4.38
CA PHE A 957 -14.17 -33.34 -3.91
C PHE A 957 -14.94 -34.63 -3.59
N ILE A 958 -16.15 -34.50 -3.04
CA ILE A 958 -16.96 -35.64 -2.59
C ILE A 958 -18.22 -35.78 -3.43
N ASP A 959 -18.36 -36.94 -4.06
CA ASP A 959 -19.61 -37.38 -4.68
C ASP A 959 -20.49 -38.07 -3.61
N ILE A 960 -21.48 -37.33 -3.10
CA ILE A 960 -22.43 -37.81 -2.10
C ILE A 960 -23.20 -39.07 -2.53
N SER A 961 -23.25 -39.39 -3.82
CA SER A 961 -23.92 -40.60 -4.30
C SER A 961 -23.13 -41.89 -3.98
N GLN A 962 -21.85 -41.77 -3.66
CA GLN A 962 -20.96 -42.90 -3.40
C GLN A 962 -21.03 -43.42 -1.96
N ASN A 963 -21.68 -42.69 -1.04
CA ASN A 963 -21.80 -43.03 0.39
C ASN A 963 -20.45 -43.34 1.06
N LEU A 964 -19.46 -42.48 0.84
CA LEU A 964 -18.08 -42.67 1.31
C LEU A 964 -18.00 -42.68 2.85
N GLY A 965 -17.32 -43.67 3.42
CA GLY A 965 -16.97 -43.75 4.83
C GLY A 965 -15.75 -42.89 5.19
N ALA A 966 -15.38 -42.89 6.48
CA ALA A 966 -14.30 -42.05 7.00
C ALA A 966 -12.95 -42.26 6.28
N VAL A 967 -12.57 -43.52 6.03
CA VAL A 967 -11.29 -43.85 5.36
C VAL A 967 -11.25 -43.29 3.94
N GLU A 968 -12.30 -43.54 3.15
CA GLU A 968 -12.38 -43.10 1.76
C GLU A 968 -12.35 -41.56 1.66
N VAL A 969 -13.01 -40.87 2.58
CA VAL A 969 -12.96 -39.40 2.67
C VAL A 969 -11.57 -38.89 3.02
N ILE A 970 -10.89 -39.54 3.97
CA ILE A 970 -9.55 -39.15 4.40
C ILE A 970 -8.54 -39.36 3.28
N ASP A 971 -8.62 -40.46 2.53
CA ASP A 971 -7.72 -40.71 1.41
C ASP A 971 -7.87 -39.65 0.29
N ILE A 972 -9.10 -39.19 0.02
CA ILE A 972 -9.34 -38.07 -0.93
C ILE A 972 -8.62 -36.79 -0.47
N PHE A 973 -8.75 -36.42 0.80
CA PHE A 973 -8.13 -35.19 1.29
C PHE A 973 -6.63 -35.34 1.59
N ASP A 974 -6.13 -36.56 1.84
CA ASP A 974 -4.70 -36.86 1.87
C ASP A 974 -4.07 -36.65 0.49
N GLU A 975 -4.73 -37.10 -0.58
CA GLU A 975 -4.26 -36.86 -1.95
C GLU A 975 -4.21 -35.36 -2.28
N VAL A 976 -5.31 -34.64 -2.01
CA VAL A 976 -5.45 -33.23 -2.36
C VAL A 976 -4.53 -32.33 -1.53
N LEU A 977 -4.47 -32.55 -0.22
CA LEU A 977 -3.74 -31.65 0.69
C LEU A 977 -2.28 -32.07 0.88
N PHE A 978 -2.02 -33.37 1.00
CA PHE A 978 -0.73 -33.89 1.41
C PHE A 978 -0.06 -34.78 0.36
N GLN A 979 -0.62 -34.90 -0.85
CA GLN A 979 -0.05 -35.71 -1.92
C GLN A 979 0.19 -37.17 -1.50
N ASN A 980 -0.72 -37.73 -0.68
CA ASN A 980 -0.65 -39.09 -0.13
C ASN A 980 0.50 -39.34 0.84
N THR A 981 0.91 -38.32 1.60
CA THR A 981 2.08 -38.39 2.48
C THR A 981 1.74 -38.44 3.97
N LEU A 982 0.45 -38.47 4.32
CA LEU A 982 0.07 -38.76 5.71
C LEU A 982 0.47 -40.20 6.06
N THR A 983 1.12 -40.38 7.21
CA THR A 983 1.41 -41.72 7.73
C THR A 983 0.13 -42.40 8.20
N GLU A 984 0.16 -43.72 8.33
CA GLU A 984 -0.96 -44.47 8.89
C GLU A 984 -1.31 -44.01 10.32
N ALA A 985 -0.32 -43.58 11.10
CA ALA A 985 -0.54 -43.01 12.43
C ALA A 985 -1.33 -41.68 12.37
N GLU A 986 -0.98 -40.80 11.44
CA GLU A 986 -1.67 -39.53 11.23
C GLU A 986 -3.09 -39.75 10.71
N LYS A 987 -3.26 -40.67 9.75
CA LYS A 987 -4.58 -41.10 9.27
C LYS A 987 -5.43 -41.63 10.42
N CYS A 988 -4.88 -42.46 11.31
CA CYS A 988 -5.61 -42.92 12.50
C CYS A 988 -6.05 -41.79 13.42
N ILE A 989 -5.26 -40.72 13.60
CA ILE A 989 -5.65 -39.55 14.41
C ILE A 989 -6.84 -38.84 13.76
N VAL A 990 -6.81 -38.66 12.44
CA VAL A 990 -7.92 -38.03 11.70
C VAL A 990 -9.18 -38.92 11.72
N ILE A 991 -9.02 -40.24 11.58
CA ILE A 991 -10.11 -41.21 11.73
C ILE A 991 -10.71 -41.12 13.13
N ASP A 992 -9.88 -41.10 14.19
CA ASP A 992 -10.36 -41.00 15.57
C ASP A 992 -11.14 -39.70 15.79
N TYR A 993 -10.63 -38.56 15.30
CA TYR A 993 -11.35 -37.29 15.32
C TYR A 993 -12.70 -37.36 14.60
N LEU A 994 -12.75 -38.02 13.45
CA LEU A 994 -13.96 -38.14 12.63
C LEU A 994 -14.93 -39.21 13.11
N GLU A 995 -14.50 -40.21 13.87
CA GLU A 995 -15.32 -41.34 14.34
C GLU A 995 -15.61 -41.30 15.85
N THR A 996 -15.24 -40.23 16.55
CA THR A 996 -15.54 -40.06 17.98
C THR A 996 -16.29 -38.76 18.27
N ASP A 997 -17.08 -38.75 19.35
CA ASP A 997 -17.71 -37.54 19.89
C ASP A 997 -16.82 -36.82 20.91
N LEU A 998 -17.29 -35.68 21.42
CA LEU A 998 -16.56 -34.87 22.41
C LEU A 998 -16.29 -35.59 23.74
N ASP A 999 -17.03 -36.66 24.05
CA ASP A 999 -16.85 -37.49 25.23
C ASP A 999 -15.96 -38.72 24.96
N GLY A 1000 -15.43 -38.85 23.73
CA GLY A 1000 -14.59 -39.96 23.27
C GLY A 1000 -15.37 -41.25 23.01
N LEU A 1001 -16.69 -41.15 22.80
CA LEU A 1001 -17.53 -42.31 22.44
C LEU A 1001 -17.56 -42.51 20.93
N PRO A 1002 -17.69 -43.76 20.44
CA PRO A 1002 -17.80 -44.02 19.01
C PRO A 1002 -19.00 -43.30 18.39
N TRP A 1003 -18.71 -42.46 17.41
CA TRP A 1003 -19.66 -41.74 16.58
C TRP A 1003 -19.26 -41.87 15.11
N PRO A 1004 -19.55 -43.02 14.46
CA PRO A 1004 -19.10 -43.27 13.10
C PRO A 1004 -19.58 -42.20 12.11
N LEU A 1005 -18.80 -41.95 11.05
CA LEU A 1005 -19.24 -41.11 9.94
C LEU A 1005 -20.37 -41.82 9.17
N ASP A 1006 -21.60 -41.29 9.24
CA ASP A 1006 -22.78 -41.84 8.57
C ASP A 1006 -23.12 -40.98 7.34
N PRO A 1007 -22.96 -41.51 6.11
CA PRO A 1007 -23.29 -40.80 4.85
C PRO A 1007 -24.75 -40.38 4.72
N THR A 1008 -25.65 -40.98 5.52
CA THR A 1008 -27.08 -40.67 5.51
C THR A 1008 -27.48 -39.61 6.55
N ALA A 1009 -26.55 -39.24 7.44
CA ALA A 1009 -26.81 -38.26 8.48
C ALA A 1009 -26.84 -36.83 7.92
N SER A 1010 -27.69 -35.98 8.49
CA SER A 1010 -27.87 -34.59 8.04
C SER A 1010 -26.64 -33.70 8.25
N ASP A 1011 -25.73 -34.10 9.14
CA ASP A 1011 -24.49 -33.41 9.49
C ASP A 1011 -23.25 -34.00 8.80
N TYR A 1012 -23.39 -35.02 7.94
CA TYR A 1012 -22.30 -35.69 7.26
C TYR A 1012 -21.27 -34.73 6.64
N LEU A 1013 -21.72 -33.77 5.83
CA LEU A 1013 -20.84 -32.79 5.20
C LEU A 1013 -20.21 -31.81 6.19
N ASN A 1014 -20.89 -31.47 7.29
CA ASN A 1014 -20.33 -30.59 8.32
C ASN A 1014 -19.20 -31.29 9.08
N ARG A 1015 -19.35 -32.58 9.37
CA ARG A 1015 -18.31 -33.37 10.02
C ARG A 1015 -17.07 -33.52 9.16
N ILE A 1016 -17.25 -33.65 7.84
CA ILE A 1016 -16.12 -33.67 6.89
C ILE A 1016 -15.45 -32.30 6.83
N ARG A 1017 -16.21 -31.20 6.83
CA ARG A 1017 -15.63 -29.85 6.93
C ARG A 1017 -14.82 -29.65 8.20
N ASP A 1018 -15.34 -30.09 9.35
CA ASP A 1018 -14.62 -30.03 10.61
C ASP A 1018 -13.32 -30.87 10.57
N MET A 1019 -13.37 -32.06 9.94
CA MET A 1019 -12.19 -32.89 9.69
C MET A 1019 -11.16 -32.18 8.80
N VAL A 1020 -11.57 -31.53 7.71
CA VAL A 1020 -10.66 -30.76 6.85
C VAL A 1020 -10.01 -29.62 7.63
N GLY A 1021 -10.78 -28.91 8.47
CA GLY A 1021 -10.23 -27.88 9.37
C GLY A 1021 -9.20 -28.46 10.37
N PHE A 1022 -9.43 -29.68 10.85
CA PHE A 1022 -8.46 -30.40 11.68
C PHE A 1022 -7.22 -30.83 10.88
N MET A 1023 -7.36 -31.30 9.63
CA MET A 1023 -6.23 -31.65 8.77
C MET A 1023 -5.31 -30.45 8.52
N PHE A 1024 -5.86 -29.25 8.31
CA PHE A 1024 -5.08 -28.01 8.23
C PHE A 1024 -4.39 -27.61 9.54
N SER A 1025 -4.81 -28.15 10.67
CA SER A 1025 -4.12 -27.96 11.96
C SER A 1025 -2.98 -28.97 12.20
N LEU A 1026 -2.83 -29.98 11.35
CA LEU A 1026 -1.74 -30.95 11.49
C LEU A 1026 -0.38 -30.26 11.29
N PRO A 1027 0.67 -30.74 12.00
CA PRO A 1027 2.02 -30.23 11.82
C PRO A 1027 2.45 -30.20 10.36
N ARG A 1028 2.15 -31.25 9.58
CA ARG A 1028 2.50 -31.31 8.15
C ARG A 1028 1.96 -30.17 7.31
N TRP A 1029 0.78 -29.65 7.61
CA TRP A 1029 0.21 -28.55 6.83
C TRP A 1029 0.94 -27.23 7.08
N GLN A 1030 1.63 -27.10 8.21
CA GLN A 1030 2.40 -25.91 8.56
C GLN A 1030 3.67 -25.78 7.71
N PHE A 1031 4.14 -26.86 7.09
CA PHE A 1031 5.38 -26.90 6.33
C PHE A 1031 5.15 -26.84 4.81
N GLN A 1032 6.14 -26.34 4.06
CA GLN A 1032 6.16 -26.27 2.59
C GLN A 1032 6.85 -27.46 1.93
#